data_AF-A0A7X7Z4S4-F1
#
_entry.id   AF-A0A7X7Z4S4-F1
#
_cell.length_a   1.000
_cell.length_b   1.000
_cell.length_c   1.000
_cell.angle_alpha   90.00
_cell.angle_beta   90.00
_cell.angle_gamma   90.00
#
_symmetry.space_group_name_H-M   'P 1'
#
loop_
_entity.id
_entity.type
_entity.pdbx_description
1 polymer ?
#
loop_
_entity_poly.entity_id
_entity_poly.type
_entity_poly.pdbx_seq_one_letter_code
_entity_poly.pdbx_strand_id
1 'polypeptide(L)'
;MSFYADLHIHSHYSLATSKELTPSFLYLWGMRKGIKVIGTGDCLHPGWMTELRESLEEAGEGVFRLKDIALPHSRVSILGAEEPLFLLTTEISNIYKKGGRVRKVHNVLLFPDFESAERLQQKLRLLGFNLTSDGRPILGLDSRNLLELALEVNPQITLIPAHIWTPWFSVLGASSGFDSVEECFEDLVNHIHTLETGLSSDIPMNRLVGRLDSFHFVSNSDAHSPDRLGRNANIFHCNLNYYDMLEALRKKETETVDLFPQEGKYHFAGHRKCGVSFNPADAARHGYLCPVCGKKLTAGVLDRVAVLADREPLQEHLLSPAFHYIIPLPELLAQILGATEKSGKVQTTYMNLLQQLGPELTILLDIPEEEIARKGGHTLATAIRRMRARRVIIKEGYDGEYGIIHAFAPGEAEFFSQKDKLFEVESLMQEPPVRPLVSFNPLTISVAHETAMAAEGESIWLKKLDAMTSAQEQAIMHKEGPAITVAGPGSGKTYVLVNRIIRLIKSGLCHPSEILAITFTLRAAREIKERLQKEQIPCNGAEGVKTGTIHSLGLEIIREALPDKNFVLIDEKGKKELLKSVLSTPYGRSKNLLQQLEFFRNGVFIGEIAPMAQAYQEKLRERGLLDYEELVLLATEILQKNETLRMTMQSRFRQVLVDEFQDLNPAQYTFIRLFVGNGGSALFAIGDPNQAIYRFRGSLPYIFEKLREDYPNIKVYQLSHSYRCSRQVLESA
;
A
#
# COMPACT_ATOMS: atom_id res chain seq x y z
N MET A 1 24.28 -16.78 17.49
CA MET A 1 25.48 -15.97 17.18
C MET A 1 25.00 -14.62 16.69
N SER A 2 25.70 -13.52 16.98
CA SER A 2 25.33 -12.20 16.43
C SER A 2 26.20 -11.88 15.22
N PHE A 3 25.61 -11.40 14.13
CA PHE A 3 26.38 -11.02 12.93
C PHE A 3 25.67 -9.97 12.08
N TYR A 4 26.44 -9.19 11.33
CA TYR A 4 25.93 -8.20 10.40
C TYR A 4 25.62 -8.82 9.03
N ALA A 5 24.49 -8.43 8.44
CA ALA A 5 24.10 -8.84 7.10
C ALA A 5 23.53 -7.68 6.27
N ASP A 6 23.89 -7.64 5.00
CA ASP A 6 23.40 -6.66 4.03
C ASP A 6 22.82 -7.43 2.83
N LEU A 7 21.48 -7.44 2.73
CA LEU A 7 20.74 -8.38 1.87
C LEU A 7 20.31 -7.77 0.54
N HIS A 8 20.59 -6.48 0.31
CA HIS A 8 20.21 -5.79 -0.91
C HIS A 8 21.38 -4.96 -1.44
N ILE A 9 21.99 -5.48 -2.49
CA ILE A 9 23.05 -4.82 -3.27
C ILE A 9 22.79 -5.07 -4.76
N HIS A 10 23.63 -4.46 -5.60
CA HIS A 10 23.67 -4.76 -7.02
C HIS A 10 25.02 -5.35 -7.47
N SER A 11 25.01 -5.92 -8.66
CA SER A 11 26.19 -6.41 -9.36
C SER A 11 26.69 -5.40 -10.40
N HIS A 12 27.81 -5.70 -11.03
CA HIS A 12 28.34 -4.95 -12.17
C HIS A 12 27.47 -5.02 -13.44
N TYR A 13 26.42 -5.85 -13.46
CA TYR A 13 25.43 -5.91 -14.54
C TYR A 13 24.29 -4.89 -14.41
N SER A 14 24.11 -4.29 -13.24
CA SER A 14 23.11 -3.24 -13.03
C SER A 14 23.53 -1.90 -13.63
N LEU A 15 22.56 -1.06 -14.02
CA LEU A 15 22.85 0.29 -14.49
C LEU A 15 23.41 1.17 -13.36
N ALA A 16 24.35 2.05 -13.71
CA ALA A 16 24.98 3.01 -12.80
C ALA A 16 25.69 2.40 -11.58
N THR A 17 26.17 1.16 -11.69
CA THR A 17 26.97 0.50 -10.66
C THR A 17 28.45 0.41 -11.04
N SER A 18 29.30 0.19 -10.03
CA SER A 18 30.73 -0.05 -10.23
C SER A 18 30.98 -1.40 -10.91
N LYS A 19 31.96 -1.43 -11.83
CA LYS A 19 32.50 -2.68 -12.40
C LYS A 19 33.16 -3.59 -11.36
N GLU A 20 33.46 -3.05 -10.19
CA GLU A 20 34.05 -3.79 -9.07
C GLU A 20 33.00 -4.52 -8.23
N LEU A 21 31.71 -4.45 -8.54
CA LEU A 21 30.70 -5.29 -7.87
C LEU A 21 30.74 -6.73 -8.39
N THR A 22 31.84 -7.42 -8.08
CA THR A 22 32.08 -8.84 -8.35
C THR A 22 32.23 -9.61 -7.03
N PRO A 23 32.08 -10.95 -7.02
CA PRO A 23 32.10 -11.72 -5.76
C PRO A 23 33.42 -11.54 -4.99
N SER A 24 34.55 -11.45 -5.69
CA SER A 24 35.87 -11.26 -5.06
C SER A 24 36.05 -9.90 -4.40
N PHE A 25 35.52 -8.82 -5.00
CA PHE A 25 35.56 -7.48 -4.39
C PHE A 25 34.59 -7.38 -3.22
N LEU A 26 33.38 -7.93 -3.37
CA LEU A 26 32.40 -8.01 -2.28
C LEU A 26 32.95 -8.79 -1.09
N TYR A 27 33.68 -9.89 -1.33
CA TYR A 27 34.38 -10.62 -0.29
C TYR A 27 35.38 -9.73 0.46
N LEU A 28 36.25 -9.00 -0.26
CA LEU A 28 37.24 -8.11 0.35
C LEU A 28 36.59 -6.97 1.14
N TRP A 29 35.51 -6.39 0.62
CA TRP A 29 34.79 -5.31 1.29
C TRP A 29 33.93 -5.81 2.46
N GLY A 30 33.37 -7.01 2.37
CA GLY A 30 32.72 -7.70 3.49
C GLY A 30 33.64 -7.83 4.69
N MET A 31 34.89 -8.26 4.46
CA MET A 31 35.94 -8.31 5.50
C MET A 31 36.23 -6.93 6.11
N ARG A 32 36.27 -5.87 5.29
CA ARG A 32 36.55 -4.49 5.74
C ARG A 32 35.39 -3.92 6.55
N LYS A 33 34.17 -4.14 6.09
CA LYS A 33 32.95 -3.61 6.70
C LYS A 33 32.53 -4.41 7.93
N GLY A 34 32.86 -5.70 7.99
CA GLY A 34 32.45 -6.61 9.06
C GLY A 34 31.11 -7.28 8.77
N ILE A 35 30.74 -7.38 7.49
CA ILE A 35 29.47 -7.98 7.07
C ILE A 35 29.68 -9.46 6.85
N LYS A 36 29.00 -10.27 7.65
CA LYS A 36 29.14 -11.72 7.62
C LYS A 36 28.31 -12.37 6.52
N VAL A 37 27.15 -11.81 6.17
CA VAL A 37 26.30 -12.31 5.08
C VAL A 37 25.99 -11.18 4.11
N ILE A 38 26.35 -11.38 2.85
CA ILE A 38 26.16 -10.43 1.77
C ILE A 38 25.15 -11.01 0.77
N GLY A 39 24.06 -10.29 0.51
CA GLY A 39 23.18 -10.61 -0.60
C GLY A 39 23.98 -10.55 -1.91
N THR A 40 23.80 -11.48 -2.83
CA THR A 40 24.54 -11.43 -4.10
C THR A 40 24.15 -10.27 -4.99
N GLY A 41 22.91 -9.78 -4.86
CA GLY A 41 22.28 -8.90 -5.85
C GLY A 41 22.06 -9.62 -7.17
N ASP A 42 21.10 -9.13 -7.95
CA ASP A 42 20.90 -9.42 -9.38
C ASP A 42 20.94 -10.90 -9.81
N CYS A 43 20.70 -11.88 -8.92
CA CYS A 43 20.99 -13.29 -9.21
C CYS A 43 20.14 -13.87 -10.35
N LEU A 44 19.08 -13.17 -10.78
CA LEU A 44 18.29 -13.57 -11.96
C LEU A 44 18.91 -13.13 -13.29
N HIS A 45 19.93 -12.27 -13.31
CA HIS A 45 20.63 -11.90 -14.54
C HIS A 45 21.46 -13.10 -15.04
N PRO A 46 21.25 -13.62 -16.26
CA PRO A 46 21.90 -14.87 -16.70
C PRO A 46 23.43 -14.83 -16.67
N GLY A 47 24.06 -13.72 -17.07
CA GLY A 47 25.51 -13.57 -17.03
C GLY A 47 26.06 -13.54 -15.59
N TRP A 48 25.32 -12.90 -14.68
CA TRP A 48 25.71 -12.84 -13.28
C TRP A 48 25.53 -14.19 -12.60
N MET A 49 24.44 -14.91 -12.91
CA MET A 49 24.21 -16.27 -12.45
C MET A 49 25.37 -17.21 -12.80
N THR A 50 25.91 -17.11 -14.02
CA THR A 50 27.10 -17.86 -14.43
C THR A 50 28.31 -17.50 -13.58
N GLU A 51 28.63 -16.22 -13.41
CA GLU A 51 29.75 -15.77 -12.58
C GLU A 51 29.61 -16.21 -11.12
N LEU A 52 28.39 -16.17 -10.56
CA LEU A 52 28.09 -16.64 -9.21
C LEU A 52 28.34 -18.15 -9.08
N ARG A 53 27.85 -18.98 -10.02
CA ARG A 53 28.10 -20.43 -10.00
C ARG A 53 29.59 -20.78 -10.16
N GLU A 54 30.33 -19.99 -10.94
CA GLU A 54 31.76 -20.16 -11.11
C GLU A 54 32.52 -19.78 -9.83
N SER A 55 32.10 -18.70 -9.17
CA SER A 55 32.83 -18.10 -8.04
C SER A 55 32.41 -18.64 -6.66
N LEU A 56 31.21 -19.18 -6.51
CA LEU A 56 30.63 -19.56 -5.22
C LEU A 56 30.40 -21.06 -5.09
N GLU A 57 30.60 -21.58 -3.88
CA GLU A 57 30.27 -22.95 -3.47
C GLU A 57 29.44 -22.95 -2.20
N GLU A 58 28.63 -23.99 -1.98
CA GLU A 58 27.76 -24.10 -0.80
C GLU A 58 28.59 -24.24 0.48
N ALA A 59 28.23 -23.45 1.50
CA ALA A 59 28.96 -23.36 2.78
C ALA A 59 28.08 -23.69 4.00
N GLY A 60 26.80 -23.98 3.76
CA GLY A 60 25.74 -24.24 4.74
C GLY A 60 24.39 -24.22 4.04
N GLU A 61 23.32 -24.63 4.71
CA GLU A 61 21.98 -24.73 4.10
C GLU A 61 21.52 -23.37 3.54
N GLY A 62 21.67 -23.19 2.23
CA GLY A 62 21.31 -21.99 1.48
C GLY A 62 22.21 -20.76 1.67
N VAL A 63 23.45 -20.96 2.13
CA VAL A 63 24.49 -19.92 2.17
C VAL A 63 25.75 -20.40 1.47
N PHE A 64 26.46 -19.47 0.82
CA PHE A 64 27.56 -19.78 -0.08
C PHE A 64 28.84 -19.09 0.36
N ARG A 65 30.00 -19.68 0.06
CA ARG A 65 31.31 -19.04 0.23
C ARG A 65 31.97 -18.81 -1.11
N LEU A 66 32.89 -17.85 -1.14
CA LEU A 66 33.78 -17.68 -2.28
C LEU A 66 34.69 -18.91 -2.39
N LYS A 67 34.77 -19.50 -3.58
CA LYS A 67 35.74 -20.56 -3.88
C LYS A 67 37.15 -20.02 -3.77
N ASP A 68 38.13 -20.93 -3.77
CA ASP A 68 39.54 -20.58 -3.85
C ASP A 68 39.88 -20.02 -5.25
N ILE A 69 39.62 -18.73 -5.44
CA ILE A 69 39.89 -17.96 -6.66
C ILE A 69 40.80 -16.77 -6.38
N ALA A 70 41.49 -16.30 -7.41
CA ALA A 70 42.39 -15.15 -7.30
C ALA A 70 41.61 -13.87 -6.90
N LEU A 71 42.10 -13.19 -5.87
CA LEU A 71 41.54 -11.92 -5.40
C LEU A 71 42.16 -10.74 -6.16
N PRO A 72 41.37 -9.68 -6.45
CA PRO A 72 41.84 -8.52 -7.22
C PRO A 72 42.90 -7.70 -6.49
N HIS A 73 42.92 -7.78 -5.16
CA HIS A 73 43.90 -7.13 -4.29
C HIS A 73 44.38 -8.10 -3.23
N SER A 74 45.61 -7.91 -2.76
CA SER A 74 46.14 -8.66 -1.63
C SER A 74 45.24 -8.49 -0.41
N ARG A 75 44.96 -9.59 0.29
CA ARG A 75 44.26 -9.54 1.58
C ARG A 75 45.07 -8.68 2.53
N VAL A 76 44.45 -7.62 3.05
CA VAL A 76 45.02 -6.86 4.16
C VAL A 76 44.61 -7.58 5.44
N SER A 77 45.54 -7.77 6.37
CA SER A 77 45.22 -8.34 7.68
C SER A 77 44.28 -7.37 8.41
N ILE A 78 43.09 -7.82 8.80
CA ILE A 78 42.12 -7.03 9.56
C ILE A 78 41.87 -7.80 10.86
N LEU A 79 42.00 -7.13 12.00
CA LEU A 79 41.93 -7.78 13.29
C LEU A 79 40.54 -8.39 13.51
N GLY A 80 40.47 -9.69 13.74
CA GLY A 80 39.20 -10.38 14.03
C GLY A 80 38.20 -10.41 12.87
N ALA A 81 38.60 -10.06 11.64
CA ALA A 81 37.71 -10.16 10.49
C ALA A 81 37.45 -11.63 10.14
N GLU A 82 36.18 -11.96 9.96
CA GLU A 82 35.75 -13.28 9.53
C GLU A 82 35.33 -13.27 8.06
N GLU A 83 35.55 -14.40 7.38
CA GLU A 83 35.16 -14.55 5.97
C GLU A 83 33.64 -14.36 5.78
N PRO A 84 33.22 -13.50 4.83
CA PRO A 84 31.82 -13.32 4.50
C PRO A 84 31.27 -14.53 3.73
N LEU A 85 29.99 -14.80 3.97
CA LEU A 85 29.15 -15.69 3.18
C LEU A 85 28.23 -14.88 2.27
N PHE A 86 27.69 -15.55 1.27
CA PHE A 86 26.77 -15.00 0.30
C PHE A 86 25.40 -15.67 0.40
N LEU A 87 24.35 -14.88 0.21
CA LEU A 87 22.97 -15.34 0.12
C LEU A 87 22.40 -14.87 -1.22
N LEU A 88 21.78 -15.78 -1.97
CA LEU A 88 21.27 -15.46 -3.31
C LEU A 88 20.11 -14.47 -3.22
N THR A 89 20.30 -13.29 -3.79
CA THR A 89 19.29 -12.22 -3.79
C THR A 89 19.18 -11.53 -5.14
N THR A 90 18.01 -10.96 -5.41
CA THR A 90 17.79 -10.11 -6.59
C THR A 90 16.80 -9.01 -6.26
N GLU A 91 16.98 -7.81 -6.82
CA GLU A 91 15.93 -6.80 -6.87
C GLU A 91 15.21 -6.92 -8.23
N ILE A 92 13.89 -6.73 -8.24
CA ILE A 92 13.08 -6.65 -9.46
C ILE A 92 12.32 -5.32 -9.45
N SER A 93 12.36 -4.60 -10.57
CA SER A 93 11.58 -3.38 -10.76
C SER A 93 10.24 -3.68 -11.43
N ASN A 94 9.15 -3.65 -10.67
CA ASN A 94 7.81 -3.88 -11.19
C ASN A 94 7.16 -2.56 -11.63
N ILE A 95 6.87 -2.42 -12.93
CA ILE A 95 6.20 -1.25 -13.51
C ILE A 95 4.93 -1.69 -14.21
N TYR A 96 3.77 -1.46 -13.60
CA TYR A 96 2.48 -1.98 -14.05
C TYR A 96 1.35 -1.00 -13.78
N LYS A 97 0.17 -1.23 -14.35
CA LYS A 97 -1.04 -0.43 -14.07
C LYS A 97 -1.90 -1.13 -13.04
N LYS A 98 -2.22 -0.46 -11.94
CA LYS A 98 -3.13 -0.94 -10.89
C LYS A 98 -3.87 0.23 -10.25
N GLY A 99 -5.16 0.08 -9.97
CA GLY A 99 -5.99 1.17 -9.44
C GLY A 99 -6.03 2.42 -10.33
N GLY A 100 -5.90 2.25 -11.66
CA GLY A 100 -5.90 3.36 -12.62
C GLY A 100 -4.63 4.21 -12.65
N ARG A 101 -3.58 3.85 -11.90
CA ARG A 101 -2.28 4.54 -11.88
C ARG A 101 -1.17 3.62 -12.38
N VAL A 102 -0.09 4.19 -12.88
CA VAL A 102 1.16 3.45 -13.10
C VAL A 102 1.86 3.31 -11.76
N ARG A 103 2.02 2.08 -11.31
CA ARG A 103 2.74 1.70 -10.11
C ARG A 103 4.18 1.36 -10.50
N LYS A 104 5.11 1.79 -9.66
CA LYS A 104 6.53 1.45 -9.77
C LYS A 104 6.95 1.01 -8.39
N VAL A 105 7.25 -0.27 -8.23
CA VAL A 105 7.58 -0.88 -6.94
C VAL A 105 8.77 -1.79 -7.16
N HIS A 106 9.79 -1.66 -6.33
CA HIS A 106 10.90 -2.58 -6.28
C HIS A 106 10.67 -3.64 -5.20
N ASN A 107 11.07 -4.87 -5.51
CA ASN A 107 10.93 -6.02 -4.62
C ASN A 107 12.23 -6.81 -4.63
N VAL A 108 12.77 -7.07 -3.44
CA VAL A 108 13.92 -7.95 -3.24
C VAL A 108 13.43 -9.38 -3.02
N LEU A 109 14.02 -10.34 -3.69
CA LEU A 109 13.77 -11.77 -3.47
C LEU A 109 15.02 -12.43 -2.89
N LEU A 110 14.82 -13.28 -1.89
CA LEU A 110 15.83 -14.14 -1.27
C LEU A 110 15.58 -15.58 -1.73
N PHE A 111 16.64 -16.30 -2.10
CA PHE A 111 16.54 -17.67 -2.61
C PHE A 111 17.33 -18.65 -1.74
N PRO A 112 16.76 -19.83 -1.44
CA PRO A 112 17.47 -20.86 -0.67
C PRO A 112 18.58 -21.53 -1.47
N ASP A 113 18.46 -21.57 -2.81
CA ASP A 113 19.36 -22.32 -3.67
C ASP A 113 19.35 -21.76 -5.10
N PHE A 114 20.38 -22.14 -5.88
CA PHE A 114 20.52 -21.71 -7.27
C PHE A 114 19.39 -22.23 -8.14
N GLU A 115 18.92 -23.45 -7.87
CA GLU A 115 17.89 -24.13 -8.64
C GLU A 115 16.55 -23.37 -8.58
N SER A 116 16.21 -22.83 -7.42
CA SER A 116 15.02 -22.00 -7.19
C SER A 116 15.12 -20.68 -7.95
N ALA A 117 16.28 -20.02 -7.90
CA ALA A 117 16.52 -18.80 -8.65
C ALA A 117 16.45 -19.04 -10.18
N GLU A 118 17.07 -20.11 -10.68
CA GLU A 118 17.03 -20.50 -12.09
C GLU A 118 15.62 -20.87 -12.57
N ARG A 119 14.83 -21.58 -11.75
CA ARG A 119 13.43 -21.89 -12.07
C ARG A 119 12.58 -20.63 -12.20
N LEU A 120 12.74 -19.66 -11.31
CA LEU A 120 12.04 -18.38 -11.43
C LEU A 120 12.52 -17.60 -12.67
N GLN A 121 13.83 -17.57 -12.92
CA GLN A 121 14.41 -16.99 -14.14
C GLN A 121 13.79 -17.61 -15.40
N GLN A 122 13.66 -18.93 -15.47
CA GLN A 122 13.04 -19.65 -16.59
C GLN A 122 11.56 -19.31 -16.74
N LYS A 123 10.77 -19.32 -15.65
CA LYS A 123 9.34 -18.92 -15.69
C LYS A 123 9.18 -17.50 -16.24
N LEU A 124 9.96 -16.54 -15.76
CA LEU A 124 9.90 -15.15 -16.22
C LEU A 124 10.24 -15.01 -17.71
N ARG A 125 11.25 -15.76 -18.20
CA ARG A 125 11.60 -15.80 -19.63
C ARG A 125 10.50 -16.42 -20.48
N LEU A 126 9.85 -17.49 -20.01
CA LEU A 126 8.70 -18.11 -20.69
C LEU A 126 7.49 -17.17 -20.80
N LEU A 127 7.32 -16.27 -19.82
CA LEU A 127 6.32 -15.19 -19.86
C LEU A 127 6.72 -14.01 -20.77
N GLY A 128 7.89 -14.07 -21.42
CA GLY A 128 8.35 -13.09 -22.38
C GLY A 128 9.10 -11.89 -21.76
N PHE A 129 9.51 -11.96 -20.49
CA PHE A 129 10.26 -10.89 -19.86
C PHE A 129 11.76 -10.91 -20.22
N ASN A 130 12.36 -9.72 -20.31
CA ASN A 130 13.79 -9.55 -20.55
C ASN A 130 14.55 -9.48 -19.22
N LEU A 131 15.51 -10.38 -19.03
CA LEU A 131 16.36 -10.45 -17.84
C LEU A 131 17.85 -10.16 -18.13
N THR A 132 18.20 -9.74 -19.34
CA THR A 132 19.60 -9.60 -19.79
C THR A 132 20.04 -8.15 -20.02
N SER A 133 19.13 -7.18 -19.95
CA SER A 133 19.43 -5.77 -20.24
C SER A 133 19.99 -4.99 -19.05
N ASP A 134 19.70 -5.44 -17.83
CA ASP A 134 20.05 -4.80 -16.57
C ASP A 134 20.09 -5.90 -15.50
N GLY A 135 21.00 -5.79 -14.53
CA GLY A 135 21.06 -6.66 -13.35
C GLY A 135 19.76 -6.63 -12.54
N ARG A 136 19.09 -5.48 -12.49
CA ARG A 136 17.71 -5.34 -12.01
C ARG A 136 16.72 -5.40 -13.18
N PRO A 137 16.08 -6.53 -13.45
CA PRO A 137 15.10 -6.63 -14.51
C PRO A 137 13.89 -5.72 -14.24
N ILE A 138 13.44 -5.03 -15.29
CA ILE A 138 12.23 -4.20 -15.27
C ILE A 138 11.09 -4.99 -15.88
N LEU A 139 10.09 -5.31 -15.07
CA LEU A 139 8.98 -6.18 -15.44
C LEU A 139 7.67 -5.40 -15.49
N GLY A 140 6.91 -5.62 -16.57
CA GLY A 140 5.50 -5.21 -16.70
C GLY A 140 4.54 -6.04 -15.83
N LEU A 141 5.03 -6.60 -14.73
CA LEU A 141 4.36 -7.61 -13.91
C LEU A 141 3.91 -6.99 -12.59
N ASP A 142 2.68 -7.29 -12.18
CA ASP A 142 2.14 -6.91 -10.87
C ASP A 142 2.96 -7.52 -9.73
N SER A 143 3.23 -6.76 -8.66
CA SER A 143 4.01 -7.23 -7.50
C SER A 143 3.35 -8.42 -6.79
N ARG A 144 2.02 -8.47 -6.72
CA ARG A 144 1.26 -9.62 -6.20
C ARG A 144 1.50 -10.86 -7.07
N ASN A 145 1.52 -10.70 -8.38
CA ASN A 145 1.76 -11.82 -9.30
C ASN A 145 3.23 -12.28 -9.30
N LEU A 146 4.18 -11.36 -9.07
CA LEU A 146 5.57 -11.75 -8.84
C LEU A 146 5.71 -12.63 -7.59
N LEU A 147 5.03 -12.25 -6.50
CA LEU A 147 4.99 -13.05 -5.27
C LEU A 147 4.39 -14.43 -5.51
N GLU A 148 3.26 -14.51 -6.22
CA GLU A 148 2.64 -15.79 -6.59
C GLU A 148 3.60 -16.70 -7.37
N LEU A 149 4.27 -16.16 -8.40
CA LEU A 149 5.23 -16.93 -9.19
C LEU A 149 6.41 -17.43 -8.36
N ALA A 150 6.90 -16.61 -7.43
CA ALA A 150 7.97 -16.99 -6.51
C ALA A 150 7.53 -18.14 -5.59
N LEU A 151 6.36 -18.00 -4.95
CA LEU A 151 5.81 -19.03 -4.06
C LEU A 151 5.51 -20.35 -4.78
N GLU A 152 5.05 -20.30 -6.03
CA GLU A 152 4.85 -21.50 -6.86
C GLU A 152 6.17 -22.21 -7.20
N VAL A 153 7.28 -21.46 -7.35
CA VAL A 153 8.59 -22.05 -7.65
C VAL A 153 9.15 -22.75 -6.41
N ASN A 154 9.16 -22.04 -5.29
CA ASN A 154 9.56 -22.56 -4.01
C ASN A 154 8.93 -21.69 -2.90
N PRO A 155 8.12 -22.28 -1.99
CA PRO A 155 7.45 -21.52 -0.92
C PRO A 155 8.42 -20.90 0.10
N GLN A 156 9.70 -21.27 0.06
CA GLN A 156 10.75 -20.67 0.89
C GLN A 156 11.38 -19.41 0.27
N ILE A 157 11.08 -19.06 -0.99
CA ILE A 157 11.49 -17.77 -1.56
C ILE A 157 10.77 -16.67 -0.80
N THR A 158 11.54 -15.73 -0.26
CA THR A 158 10.99 -14.59 0.50
C THR A 158 11.07 -13.33 -0.33
N LEU A 159 9.93 -12.64 -0.46
CA LEU A 159 9.85 -11.32 -1.07
C LEU A 159 9.82 -10.25 0.01
N ILE A 160 10.70 -9.26 -0.12
CA ILE A 160 10.79 -8.06 0.72
C ILE A 160 10.53 -6.84 -0.18
N PRO A 161 9.45 -6.09 0.02
CA PRO A 161 9.26 -4.81 -0.65
C PRO A 161 10.42 -3.87 -0.31
N ALA A 162 11.13 -3.41 -1.35
CA ALA A 162 12.36 -2.65 -1.22
C ALA A 162 12.10 -1.19 -0.85
N HIS A 163 13.01 -0.59 -0.06
CA HIS A 163 13.08 0.84 0.28
C HIS A 163 11.73 1.59 0.24
N ILE A 164 10.80 1.18 1.11
CA ILE A 164 9.35 1.38 0.95
C ILE A 164 8.88 2.84 0.88
N TRP A 165 9.73 3.82 1.18
CA TRP A 165 9.40 5.25 1.22
C TRP A 165 10.04 6.10 0.12
N THR A 166 10.94 5.56 -0.69
CA THR A 166 11.58 6.35 -1.75
C THR A 166 10.49 6.94 -2.66
N PRO A 167 10.52 8.24 -3.04
CA PRO A 167 9.36 8.88 -3.67
C PRO A 167 8.84 8.20 -4.95
N TRP A 168 9.73 7.47 -5.62
CA TRP A 168 9.49 6.66 -6.80
C TRP A 168 9.99 5.24 -6.52
N PHE A 169 9.42 4.24 -7.20
CA PHE A 169 9.90 2.85 -7.15
C PHE A 169 9.73 2.11 -5.81
N SER A 170 8.85 2.60 -4.95
CA SER A 170 8.56 1.97 -3.65
C SER A 170 7.06 1.76 -3.44
N VAL A 171 6.73 0.90 -2.47
CA VAL A 171 5.35 0.54 -2.16
C VAL A 171 4.57 1.66 -1.46
N LEU A 172 5.18 2.52 -0.64
CA LEU A 172 4.49 3.65 0.05
C LEU A 172 4.94 5.04 -0.46
N GLY A 173 5.78 5.09 -1.49
CA GLY A 173 6.31 6.33 -2.06
C GLY A 173 5.22 7.28 -2.57
N ALA A 174 5.45 8.58 -2.37
CA ALA A 174 4.46 9.63 -2.66
C ALA A 174 4.03 9.73 -4.13
N SER A 175 4.85 9.30 -5.09
CA SER A 175 4.60 9.50 -6.53
C SER A 175 3.96 8.30 -7.22
N SER A 176 4.43 7.09 -6.92
CA SER A 176 3.99 5.85 -7.59
C SER A 176 3.50 4.75 -6.65
N GLY A 177 3.62 4.95 -5.33
CA GLY A 177 3.26 3.99 -4.30
C GLY A 177 1.77 3.96 -3.95
N PHE A 178 1.39 2.98 -3.17
CA PHE A 178 0.08 2.73 -2.57
C PHE A 178 -0.03 3.44 -1.21
N ASP A 179 -1.24 3.49 -0.66
CA ASP A 179 -1.46 3.99 0.71
C ASP A 179 -1.32 2.87 1.76
N SER A 180 -1.20 1.61 1.33
CA SER A 180 -0.91 0.47 2.21
C SER A 180 -0.23 -0.68 1.47
N VAL A 181 0.44 -1.58 2.21
CA VAL A 181 1.10 -2.77 1.63
C VAL A 181 0.06 -3.77 1.10
N GLU A 182 -1.09 -3.85 1.78
CA GLU A 182 -2.24 -4.69 1.41
C GLU A 182 -2.81 -4.32 0.05
N GLU A 183 -2.82 -3.04 -0.35
CA GLU A 183 -3.25 -2.66 -1.71
C GLU A 183 -2.29 -3.19 -2.79
N CYS A 184 -1.01 -3.35 -2.45
CA CYS A 184 -0.01 -3.84 -3.38
C CYS A 184 -0.11 -5.35 -3.57
N PHE A 185 -0.18 -6.10 -2.47
CA PHE A 185 -0.11 -7.57 -2.45
C PHE A 185 -1.47 -8.28 -2.32
N GLU A 186 -2.56 -7.55 -2.09
CA GLU A 186 -3.94 -8.06 -2.01
C GLU A 186 -4.07 -9.31 -1.12
N ASP A 187 -4.56 -10.40 -1.69
CA ASP A 187 -4.79 -11.70 -1.03
C ASP A 187 -3.50 -12.37 -0.55
N LEU A 188 -2.34 -11.97 -1.08
CA LEU A 188 -1.04 -12.53 -0.71
C LEU A 188 -0.28 -11.70 0.32
N VAL A 189 -0.87 -10.64 0.89
CA VAL A 189 -0.18 -9.81 1.89
C VAL A 189 0.28 -10.59 3.12
N ASN A 190 -0.41 -11.67 3.49
CA ASN A 190 -0.03 -12.53 4.62
C ASN A 190 1.29 -13.29 4.39
N HIS A 191 1.81 -13.32 3.16
CA HIS A 191 3.13 -13.86 2.83
C HIS A 191 4.24 -12.80 2.89
N ILE A 192 3.90 -11.53 3.10
CA ILE A 192 4.85 -10.46 3.34
C ILE A 192 5.04 -10.30 4.84
N HIS A 193 6.22 -10.66 5.33
CA HIS A 193 6.58 -10.55 6.75
C HIS A 193 7.48 -9.36 7.04
N THR A 194 8.27 -8.96 6.05
CA THR A 194 9.38 -8.02 6.22
C THR A 194 9.31 -6.94 5.15
N LEU A 195 9.61 -5.71 5.53
CA LEU A 195 9.72 -4.56 4.64
C LEU A 195 11.12 -3.93 4.77
N GLU A 196 11.67 -3.41 3.68
CA GLU A 196 12.95 -2.70 3.73
C GLU A 196 12.73 -1.19 3.90
N THR A 197 13.34 -0.59 4.93
CA THR A 197 13.23 0.86 5.21
C THR A 197 13.88 1.71 4.12
N GLY A 198 15.03 1.27 3.63
CA GLY A 198 15.88 1.98 2.68
C GLY A 198 16.52 3.24 3.28
N LEU A 199 17.28 3.97 2.46
CA LEU A 199 18.11 5.10 2.92
C LEU A 199 17.32 6.37 3.29
N SER A 200 16.00 6.37 3.09
CA SER A 200 15.16 7.58 3.25
C SER A 200 14.26 7.54 4.48
N SER A 201 14.31 6.47 5.26
CA SER A 201 13.49 6.31 6.46
C SER A 201 14.19 5.42 7.47
N ASP A 202 13.76 5.50 8.73
CA ASP A 202 14.26 4.70 9.84
C ASP A 202 13.09 4.08 10.64
N ILE A 203 13.40 3.28 11.65
CA ILE A 203 12.38 2.65 12.49
C ILE A 203 11.43 3.66 13.15
N PRO A 204 11.90 4.75 13.79
CA PRO A 204 11.01 5.76 14.35
C PRO A 204 10.00 6.33 13.35
N MET A 205 10.44 6.69 12.13
CA MET A 205 9.56 7.20 11.08
C MET A 205 8.51 6.16 10.68
N ASN A 206 8.94 4.91 10.46
CA ASN A 206 8.05 3.83 10.05
C ASN A 206 7.00 3.50 11.12
N ARG A 207 7.38 3.56 12.40
CA ARG A 207 6.48 3.32 13.53
C ARG A 207 5.54 4.48 13.83
N LEU A 208 5.47 5.52 13.00
CA LEU A 208 4.35 6.47 13.03
C LEU A 208 3.09 5.91 12.37
N VAL A 209 3.20 4.82 11.60
CA VAL A 209 2.09 4.20 10.87
C VAL A 209 1.71 2.87 11.54
N GLY A 210 0.60 2.84 12.27
CA GLY A 210 0.11 1.68 13.02
C GLY A 210 -0.11 0.44 12.17
N ARG A 211 -0.55 0.63 10.92
CA ARG A 211 -0.73 -0.47 9.96
C ARG A 211 0.58 -1.21 9.61
N LEU A 212 1.74 -0.64 9.89
CA LEU A 212 3.02 -1.30 9.63
C LEU A 212 3.50 -2.18 10.79
N ASP A 213 2.79 -2.21 11.92
CA ASP A 213 3.18 -3.00 13.10
C ASP A 213 3.16 -4.50 12.88
N SER A 214 2.30 -4.98 11.97
CA SER A 214 2.27 -6.38 11.58
C SER A 214 3.55 -6.83 10.89
N PHE A 215 4.31 -5.91 10.28
CA PHE A 215 5.55 -6.21 9.55
C PHE A 215 6.81 -6.00 10.41
N HIS A 216 7.83 -6.80 10.08
CA HIS A 216 9.21 -6.58 10.50
C HIS A 216 9.92 -5.61 9.56
N PHE A 217 11.01 -5.01 10.03
CA PHE A 217 11.83 -4.13 9.21
C PHE A 217 13.25 -4.64 9.07
N VAL A 218 13.79 -4.51 7.86
CA VAL A 218 15.21 -4.65 7.56
C VAL A 218 15.73 -3.37 6.95
N SER A 219 17.04 -3.17 7.06
CA SER A 219 17.74 -2.06 6.47
C SER A 219 18.94 -2.56 5.68
N ASN A 220 18.99 -2.24 4.39
CA ASN A 220 20.03 -2.72 3.49
C ASN A 220 20.61 -1.55 2.69
N SER A 221 21.84 -1.72 2.21
CA SER A 221 22.61 -0.61 1.65
C SER A 221 22.15 -0.16 0.28
N ASP A 222 21.53 -1.02 -0.53
CA ASP A 222 21.34 -0.80 -1.96
C ASP A 222 22.68 -0.37 -2.61
N ALA A 223 23.73 -1.15 -2.34
CA ALA A 223 25.10 -0.80 -2.73
C ALA A 223 25.29 -0.82 -4.25
N HIS A 224 25.67 0.34 -4.79
CA HIS A 224 26.06 0.53 -6.19
C HIS A 224 27.59 0.58 -6.39
N SER A 225 28.35 0.41 -5.31
CA SER A 225 29.81 0.21 -5.34
C SER A 225 30.27 -0.52 -4.08
N PRO A 226 31.39 -1.26 -4.11
CA PRO A 226 31.81 -2.07 -2.97
C PRO A 226 32.07 -1.27 -1.68
N ASP A 227 32.49 -0.01 -1.78
CA ASP A 227 32.72 0.88 -0.64
C ASP A 227 31.44 1.33 0.08
N ARG A 228 30.29 1.25 -0.61
CA ARG A 228 28.96 1.60 -0.06
C ARG A 228 28.27 0.43 0.64
N LEU A 229 28.86 -0.77 0.59
CA LEU A 229 28.39 -1.95 1.29
C LEU A 229 28.25 -1.67 2.81
N GLY A 230 27.14 -2.10 3.42
CA GLY A 230 26.91 -1.97 4.86
C GLY A 230 26.69 -0.55 5.39
N ARG A 231 26.45 0.44 4.52
CA ARG A 231 26.00 1.78 4.98
C ARG A 231 24.65 1.71 5.69
N ASN A 232 23.83 0.74 5.29
CA ASN A 232 22.72 0.20 6.06
C ASN A 232 22.92 -1.33 6.12
N ALA A 233 22.56 -1.95 7.24
CA ALA A 233 22.71 -3.38 7.46
C ALA A 233 21.72 -3.88 8.54
N ASN A 234 21.77 -5.18 8.82
CA ASN A 234 20.94 -5.82 9.84
C ASN A 234 21.82 -6.61 10.80
N ILE A 235 21.42 -6.70 12.06
CA ILE A 235 22.05 -7.55 13.06
C ILE A 235 21.16 -8.78 13.28
N PHE A 236 21.66 -9.95 12.93
CA PHE A 236 20.98 -11.23 13.11
C PHE A 236 21.48 -11.95 14.36
N HIS A 237 20.58 -12.62 15.07
CA HIS A 237 20.87 -13.40 16.29
C HIS A 237 20.58 -14.90 16.14
N CYS A 238 20.90 -15.48 14.99
CA CYS A 238 20.56 -16.86 14.64
C CYS A 238 21.81 -17.67 14.27
N ASN A 239 21.62 -18.88 13.70
CA ASN A 239 22.71 -19.61 13.05
C ASN A 239 22.90 -19.09 11.62
N LEU A 240 24.08 -19.34 11.05
CA LEU A 240 24.45 -18.92 9.70
C LEU A 240 23.93 -19.91 8.65
N ASN A 241 22.62 -19.89 8.43
CA ASN A 241 21.97 -20.59 7.32
C ASN A 241 20.72 -19.82 6.87
N TYR A 242 20.26 -20.09 5.65
CA TYR A 242 19.13 -19.39 5.03
C TYR A 242 17.85 -19.47 5.87
N TYR A 243 17.52 -20.67 6.35
CA TYR A 243 16.25 -20.94 7.01
C TYR A 243 16.14 -20.25 8.38
N ASP A 244 17.20 -20.30 9.19
CA ASP A 244 17.24 -19.64 10.49
C ASP A 244 17.23 -18.11 10.34
N MET A 245 17.86 -17.57 9.30
CA MET A 245 17.78 -16.15 8.98
C MET A 245 16.35 -15.74 8.60
N LEU A 246 15.66 -16.50 7.75
CA LEU A 246 14.26 -16.23 7.42
C LEU A 246 13.35 -16.31 8.64
N GLU A 247 13.58 -17.30 9.51
CA GLU A 247 12.79 -17.46 10.72
C GLU A 247 13.01 -16.29 11.69
N ALA A 248 14.25 -15.80 11.82
CA ALA A 248 14.54 -14.60 12.61
C ALA A 248 13.79 -13.36 12.07
N LEU A 249 13.71 -13.20 10.74
CA LEU A 249 12.92 -12.13 10.12
C LEU A 249 11.42 -12.28 10.42
N ARG A 250 10.86 -13.49 10.32
CA ARG A 250 9.45 -13.77 10.63
C ARG A 250 9.10 -13.52 12.09
N LYS A 251 10.01 -13.90 13.00
CA LYS A 251 9.87 -13.70 14.46
C LYS A 251 10.17 -12.28 14.93
N LYS A 252 10.67 -11.42 14.04
CA LYS A 252 11.06 -10.04 14.35
C LYS A 252 12.25 -9.94 15.31
N GLU A 253 13.19 -10.88 15.20
CA GLU A 253 14.33 -11.07 16.11
C GLU A 253 15.65 -10.53 15.54
N THR A 254 15.59 -9.50 14.68
CA THR A 254 16.77 -8.81 14.15
C THR A 254 16.76 -7.35 14.52
N GLU A 255 17.93 -6.72 14.47
CA GLU A 255 18.11 -5.28 14.64
C GLU A 255 18.52 -4.62 13.32
N THR A 256 18.45 -3.30 13.25
CA THR A 256 18.78 -2.51 12.05
C THR A 256 19.96 -1.58 12.32
N VAL A 257 20.80 -1.40 11.30
CA VAL A 257 21.87 -0.41 11.26
C VAL A 257 21.54 0.52 10.10
N ASP A 258 21.39 1.81 10.39
CA ASP A 258 20.87 2.80 9.44
C ASP A 258 21.81 3.99 9.34
N LEU A 259 21.96 4.55 8.13
CA LEU A 259 22.30 5.97 8.02
C LEU A 259 21.20 6.84 8.63
N PHE A 260 21.57 8.05 9.02
CA PHE A 260 20.60 9.07 9.39
C PHE A 260 19.75 9.43 8.15
N PRO A 261 18.40 9.22 8.16
CA PRO A 261 17.57 9.49 6.99
C PRO A 261 17.52 10.98 6.60
N GLN A 262 17.95 11.86 7.51
CA GLN A 262 18.11 13.29 7.31
C GLN A 262 19.13 13.64 6.22
N GLU A 263 20.07 12.75 5.91
CA GLU A 263 20.98 12.90 4.76
C GLU A 263 20.22 12.78 3.43
N GLY A 264 19.04 12.15 3.43
CA GLY A 264 18.24 11.94 2.24
C GLY A 264 17.92 13.24 1.51
N LYS A 265 18.20 13.27 0.20
CA LYS A 265 17.99 14.44 -0.69
C LYS A 265 16.56 15.01 -0.73
N TYR A 266 15.59 14.24 -0.26
CA TYR A 266 14.17 14.60 -0.20
C TYR A 266 13.61 14.28 1.19
N HIS A 267 14.38 14.46 2.27
CA HIS A 267 13.89 14.18 3.62
C HIS A 267 12.75 15.16 4.00
N PHE A 268 13.04 16.45 3.94
CA PHE A 268 12.08 17.54 4.21
C PHE A 268 11.43 18.09 2.93
N ALA A 269 10.27 18.71 3.10
CA ALA A 269 9.66 19.52 2.07
C ALA A 269 10.51 20.77 1.85
N GLY A 270 10.69 21.21 0.61
CA GLY A 270 11.45 22.43 0.41
C GLY A 270 11.49 23.00 -1.00
N HIS A 271 12.18 24.12 -1.11
CA HIS A 271 12.39 24.85 -2.35
C HIS A 271 13.82 25.40 -2.36
N ARG A 272 14.72 24.63 -3.00
CA ARG A 272 16.17 24.85 -3.04
C ARG A 272 16.53 26.27 -3.45
N LYS A 273 15.90 26.78 -4.51
CA LYS A 273 16.21 28.12 -5.06
C LYS A 273 16.00 29.26 -4.05
N CYS A 274 15.18 29.05 -3.03
CA CYS A 274 14.94 30.04 -1.97
C CYS A 274 15.54 29.64 -0.62
N GLY A 275 16.23 28.50 -0.53
CA GLY A 275 16.79 27.99 0.74
C GLY A 275 15.73 27.63 1.79
N VAL A 276 14.49 27.31 1.36
CA VAL A 276 13.39 26.95 2.26
C VAL A 276 13.35 25.44 2.44
N SER A 277 13.43 24.98 3.68
CA SER A 277 13.31 23.58 4.10
C SER A 277 12.43 23.50 5.34
N PHE A 278 11.41 22.67 5.30
CA PHE A 278 10.38 22.57 6.33
C PHE A 278 10.12 21.12 6.72
N ASN A 279 9.96 20.89 8.02
CA ASN A 279 9.34 19.65 8.50
C ASN A 279 7.85 19.65 8.08
N PRO A 280 7.16 18.50 8.20
CA PRO A 280 5.77 18.40 7.76
C PRO A 280 4.80 19.40 8.43
N ALA A 281 4.99 19.70 9.72
CA ALA A 281 4.14 20.64 10.44
C ALA A 281 4.34 22.10 9.97
N ASP A 282 5.59 22.49 9.70
CA ASP A 282 5.94 23.80 9.15
C ASP A 282 5.45 23.94 7.70
N ALA A 283 5.60 22.89 6.89
CA ALA A 283 5.11 22.85 5.50
C ALA A 283 3.59 23.01 5.44
N ALA A 284 2.85 22.27 6.28
CA ALA A 284 1.41 22.39 6.40
C ALA A 284 0.98 23.80 6.86
N ARG A 285 1.68 24.40 7.85
CA ARG A 285 1.41 25.79 8.29
C ARG A 285 1.56 26.83 7.18
N HIS A 286 2.39 26.57 6.19
CA HIS A 286 2.58 27.44 5.02
C HIS A 286 1.77 26.98 3.79
N GLY A 287 0.84 26.04 3.95
CA GLY A 287 0.02 25.52 2.84
C GLY A 287 0.83 24.86 1.73
N TYR A 288 2.00 24.30 2.05
CA TYR A 288 2.96 23.73 1.10
C TYR A 288 3.44 24.72 0.01
N LEU A 289 3.43 26.02 0.32
CA LEU A 289 3.94 27.09 -0.53
C LEU A 289 5.21 27.71 0.07
N CYS A 290 6.15 28.06 -0.80
CA CYS A 290 7.36 28.76 -0.44
C CYS A 290 7.03 30.19 0.00
N PRO A 291 7.38 30.62 1.23
CA PRO A 291 7.08 31.96 1.73
C PRO A 291 7.84 33.07 0.99
N VAL A 292 8.93 32.71 0.28
CA VAL A 292 9.78 33.68 -0.45
C VAL A 292 9.22 33.98 -1.84
N CYS A 293 8.72 32.98 -2.56
CA CYS A 293 8.35 33.13 -3.98
C CYS A 293 6.95 32.63 -4.33
N GLY A 294 6.20 32.07 -3.39
CA GLY A 294 4.84 31.57 -3.57
C GLY A 294 4.70 30.28 -4.38
N LYS A 295 5.81 29.67 -4.84
CA LYS A 295 5.78 28.39 -5.57
C LYS A 295 5.56 27.21 -4.63
N LYS A 296 5.00 26.11 -5.14
CA LYS A 296 4.85 24.85 -4.39
C LYS A 296 6.21 24.33 -3.92
N LEU A 297 6.25 23.84 -2.69
CA LEU A 297 7.39 23.09 -2.16
C LEU A 297 7.45 21.71 -2.83
N THR A 298 8.66 21.23 -3.10
CA THR A 298 8.90 19.82 -3.41
C THR A 298 8.64 19.01 -2.15
N ALA A 299 7.68 18.07 -2.20
CA ALA A 299 7.34 17.24 -1.05
C ALA A 299 8.51 16.34 -0.64
N GLY A 300 8.72 16.23 0.67
CA GLY A 300 9.69 15.31 1.26
C GLY A 300 9.08 13.94 1.55
N VAL A 301 9.95 12.99 1.85
CA VAL A 301 9.59 11.65 2.32
C VAL A 301 8.87 11.73 3.65
N LEU A 302 9.32 12.62 4.54
CA LEU A 302 8.71 12.78 5.85
C LEU A 302 7.27 13.33 5.77
N ASP A 303 6.94 14.12 4.73
CA ASP A 303 5.55 14.53 4.47
C ASP A 303 4.67 13.33 4.12
N ARG A 304 5.20 12.40 3.31
CA ARG A 304 4.47 11.18 2.94
C ARG A 304 4.24 10.27 4.14
N VAL A 305 5.25 10.12 5.00
CA VAL A 305 5.10 9.42 6.28
C VAL A 305 4.04 10.10 7.14
N ALA A 306 4.10 11.43 7.28
CA ALA A 306 3.13 12.20 8.08
C ALA A 306 1.68 12.05 7.58
N VAL A 307 1.46 11.95 6.26
CA VAL A 307 0.13 11.74 5.67
C VAL A 307 -0.44 10.37 6.03
N LEU A 308 0.39 9.33 6.15
CA LEU A 308 -0.04 7.97 6.48
C LEU A 308 0.00 7.66 7.98
N ALA A 309 0.60 8.54 8.79
CA ALA A 309 0.74 8.37 10.22
C ALA A 309 -0.60 8.49 10.95
N ASP A 310 -0.82 7.62 11.94
CA ASP A 310 -2.07 7.51 12.69
C ASP A 310 -1.87 7.57 14.22
N ARG A 311 -0.65 7.89 14.68
CA ARG A 311 -0.30 8.00 16.10
C ARG A 311 0.84 8.98 16.37
N GLU A 312 1.02 9.29 17.65
CA GLU A 312 2.14 10.10 18.13
C GLU A 312 3.46 9.31 18.11
N PRO A 313 4.63 9.99 18.06
CA PRO A 313 5.92 9.35 18.15
C PRO A 313 6.06 8.49 19.41
N LEU A 314 6.49 7.24 19.23
CA LEU A 314 6.72 6.30 20.33
C LEU A 314 8.03 6.64 21.06
N GLN A 315 8.08 6.29 22.35
CA GLN A 315 9.33 6.30 23.09
C GLN A 315 10.26 5.22 22.53
N GLU A 316 11.57 5.49 22.54
CA GLU A 316 12.57 4.63 21.88
C GLU A 316 12.53 3.17 22.34
N HIS A 317 12.35 2.91 23.64
CA HIS A 317 12.31 1.56 24.19
C HIS A 317 11.07 0.73 23.75
N LEU A 318 10.08 1.38 23.12
CA LEU A 318 8.90 0.73 22.53
C LEU A 318 9.07 0.46 21.03
N LEU A 319 10.15 0.94 20.41
CA LEU A 319 10.42 0.73 19.00
C LEU A 319 10.99 -0.67 18.77
N SER A 320 10.48 -1.33 17.74
CA SER A 320 10.92 -2.64 17.29
C SER A 320 10.97 -2.66 15.76
N PRO A 321 12.02 -3.22 15.12
CA PRO A 321 13.24 -3.72 15.76
C PRO A 321 14.05 -2.63 16.47
N ALA A 322 15.02 -3.05 17.29
CA ALA A 322 16.06 -2.13 17.74
C ALA A 322 16.86 -1.61 16.53
N PHE A 323 17.40 -0.40 16.65
CA PHE A 323 18.04 0.30 15.54
C PHE A 323 19.25 1.09 16.03
N HIS A 324 20.25 1.19 15.15
CA HIS A 324 21.53 1.85 15.42
C HIS A 324 21.87 2.78 14.27
N TYR A 325 22.15 4.06 14.57
CA TYR A 325 22.59 4.97 13.53
C TYR A 325 24.11 4.95 13.38
N ILE A 326 24.57 5.00 12.12
CA ILE A 326 25.97 5.13 11.79
C ILE A 326 26.25 6.33 10.88
N ILE A 327 27.44 6.87 11.01
CA ILE A 327 28.12 7.69 10.02
C ILE A 327 29.29 6.83 9.55
N PRO A 328 29.45 6.54 8.25
CA PRO A 328 30.54 5.71 7.75
C PRO A 328 31.90 6.16 8.28
N LEU A 329 32.77 5.22 8.65
CA LEU A 329 34.05 5.56 9.29
C LEU A 329 34.92 6.49 8.40
N PRO A 330 35.01 6.31 7.07
CA PRO A 330 35.71 7.26 6.20
C PRO A 330 35.15 8.69 6.26
N GLU A 331 33.85 8.86 6.50
CA GLU A 331 33.19 10.17 6.62
C GLU A 331 33.53 10.83 7.95
N LEU A 332 33.52 10.07 9.06
CA LEU A 332 34.00 10.58 10.35
C LEU A 332 35.47 11.00 10.29
N LEU A 333 36.32 10.18 9.66
CA LEU A 333 37.74 10.51 9.48
C LEU A 333 37.95 11.72 8.58
N ALA A 334 37.13 11.89 7.54
CA ALA A 334 37.14 13.07 6.69
C ALA A 334 36.84 14.34 7.49
N GLN A 335 35.83 14.31 8.36
CA GLN A 335 35.49 15.41 9.27
C GLN A 335 36.65 15.73 10.23
N ILE A 336 37.25 14.70 10.84
CA ILE A 336 38.35 14.86 11.81
C ILE A 336 39.62 15.41 11.16
N LEU A 337 39.94 14.96 9.94
CA LEU A 337 41.19 15.29 9.26
C LEU A 337 41.09 16.53 8.36
N GLY A 338 39.90 17.14 8.24
CA GLY A 338 39.66 18.28 7.34
C GLY A 338 39.90 17.93 5.87
N ALA A 339 39.51 16.72 5.46
CA ALA A 339 39.78 16.15 4.14
C ALA A 339 38.52 15.50 3.54
N THR A 340 38.61 15.01 2.31
CA THR A 340 37.53 14.19 1.71
C THR A 340 37.72 12.71 2.04
N GLU A 341 36.63 11.94 2.09
CA GLU A 341 36.65 10.46 2.29
C GLU A 341 37.67 9.76 1.37
N LYS A 342 37.75 10.18 0.11
CA LYS A 342 38.62 9.58 -0.92
C LYS A 342 40.09 10.01 -0.85
N SER A 343 40.46 10.89 0.09
CA SER A 343 41.84 11.36 0.20
C SER A 343 42.77 10.23 0.66
N GLY A 344 44.01 10.20 0.16
CA GLY A 344 44.98 9.18 0.55
C GLY A 344 45.21 9.13 2.06
N LYS A 345 45.23 10.29 2.73
CA LYS A 345 45.37 10.40 4.19
C LYS A 345 44.22 9.70 4.93
N VAL A 346 42.98 9.92 4.52
CA VAL A 346 41.80 9.27 5.12
C VAL A 346 41.85 7.76 4.87
N GLN A 347 42.13 7.32 3.63
CA GLN A 347 42.18 5.91 3.28
C GLN A 347 43.29 5.14 4.02
N THR A 348 44.48 5.73 4.16
CA THR A 348 45.56 5.15 4.97
C THR A 348 45.16 5.05 6.44
N THR A 349 44.54 6.10 7.00
CA THR A 349 44.08 6.10 8.40
C THR A 349 43.00 5.05 8.63
N TYR A 350 42.04 4.95 7.71
CA TYR A 350 40.97 3.95 7.72
C TYR A 350 41.56 2.54 7.75
N MET A 351 42.46 2.20 6.83
CA MET A 351 43.08 0.87 6.78
C MET A 351 43.91 0.54 8.04
N ASN A 352 44.61 1.52 8.61
CA ASN A 352 45.35 1.34 9.86
C ASN A 352 44.41 1.04 11.05
N LEU A 353 43.26 1.70 11.12
CA LEU A 353 42.27 1.42 12.15
C LEU A 353 41.71 0.01 11.99
N LEU A 354 41.42 -0.44 10.76
CA LEU A 354 40.96 -1.81 10.52
C LEU A 354 41.97 -2.86 10.99
N GLN A 355 43.27 -2.62 10.82
CA GLN A 355 44.34 -3.50 11.30
C GLN A 355 44.42 -3.58 12.83
N GLN A 356 44.08 -2.51 13.55
CA GLN A 356 44.29 -2.40 15.00
C GLN A 356 43.05 -2.67 15.84
N LEU A 357 41.87 -2.36 15.29
CA LEU A 357 40.59 -2.40 15.98
C LEU A 357 39.63 -3.43 15.37
N GLY A 358 39.77 -3.73 14.07
CA GLY A 358 38.93 -4.70 13.36
C GLY A 358 37.98 -4.06 12.36
N PRO A 359 36.94 -4.77 11.89
CA PRO A 359 36.08 -4.28 10.82
C PRO A 359 35.31 -2.99 11.15
N GLU A 360 34.87 -2.26 10.13
CA GLU A 360 34.25 -0.93 10.26
C GLU A 360 33.03 -0.93 11.20
N LEU A 361 32.04 -1.81 10.98
CA LEU A 361 30.83 -1.86 11.81
C LEU A 361 31.16 -2.22 13.26
N THR A 362 32.15 -3.09 13.48
CA THR A 362 32.64 -3.43 14.81
C THR A 362 33.25 -2.20 15.51
N ILE A 363 34.05 -1.39 14.80
CA ILE A 363 34.56 -0.12 15.33
C ILE A 363 33.42 0.84 15.69
N LEU A 364 32.44 0.99 14.78
CA LEU A 364 31.37 1.96 14.92
C LEU A 364 30.37 1.59 16.03
N LEU A 365 30.09 0.31 16.26
CA LEU A 365 29.00 -0.13 17.13
C LEU A 365 29.45 -0.94 18.35
N ASP A 366 30.43 -1.83 18.20
CA ASP A 366 30.71 -2.87 19.19
C ASP A 366 31.86 -2.51 20.15
N ILE A 367 32.92 -1.88 19.64
CA ILE A 367 34.13 -1.62 20.44
C ILE A 367 33.84 -0.53 21.50
N PRO A 368 34.22 -0.75 22.78
CA PRO A 368 34.12 0.27 23.82
C PRO A 368 34.91 1.54 23.49
N GLU A 369 34.38 2.69 23.92
CA GLU A 369 34.97 4.00 23.64
C GLU A 369 36.42 4.10 24.14
N GLU A 370 36.74 3.54 25.30
CA GLU A 370 38.07 3.59 25.90
C GLU A 370 39.11 2.87 25.02
N GLU A 371 38.70 1.78 24.37
CA GLU A 371 39.59 1.05 23.47
C GLU A 371 39.80 1.81 22.15
N ILE A 372 38.74 2.45 21.63
CA ILE A 372 38.84 3.34 20.46
C ILE A 372 39.77 4.52 20.80
N ALA A 373 39.63 5.13 21.98
CA ALA A 373 40.48 6.24 22.41
C ALA A 373 41.96 5.84 22.48
N ARG A 374 42.25 4.64 23.00
CA ARG A 374 43.62 4.12 23.14
C ARG A 374 44.31 3.86 21.80
N LYS A 375 43.61 3.26 20.82
CA LYS A 375 44.20 2.82 19.54
C LYS A 375 43.92 3.78 18.38
N GLY A 376 42.73 4.36 18.32
CA GLY A 376 42.27 5.29 17.27
C GLY A 376 42.28 6.77 17.65
N GLY A 377 42.53 7.10 18.91
CA GLY A 377 42.64 8.47 19.41
C GLY A 377 41.33 9.04 19.97
N HIS A 378 41.46 10.02 20.87
CA HIS A 378 40.33 10.62 21.60
C HIS A 378 39.31 11.32 20.68
N THR A 379 39.75 11.99 19.61
CA THR A 379 38.84 12.67 18.68
C THR A 379 37.91 11.66 17.98
N LEU A 380 38.43 10.51 17.54
CA LEU A 380 37.61 9.46 16.91
C LEU A 380 36.66 8.82 17.91
N ALA A 381 37.14 8.51 19.12
CA ALA A 381 36.32 7.97 20.19
C ALA A 381 35.15 8.91 20.54
N THR A 382 35.42 10.21 20.64
CA THR A 382 34.39 11.23 20.87
C THR A 382 33.38 11.30 19.73
N ALA A 383 33.83 11.22 18.48
CA ALA A 383 32.95 11.23 17.31
C ALA A 383 31.98 10.05 17.32
N ILE A 384 32.50 8.84 17.59
CA ILE A 384 31.71 7.61 17.66
C ILE A 384 30.76 7.64 18.86
N ARG A 385 31.21 8.10 20.04
CA ARG A 385 30.33 8.29 21.21
C ARG A 385 29.16 9.23 20.89
N ARG A 386 29.42 10.38 20.26
CA ARG A 386 28.39 11.34 19.85
C ARG A 386 27.41 10.74 18.85
N MET A 387 27.92 10.01 17.85
CA MET A 387 27.10 9.29 16.88
C MET A 387 26.18 8.27 17.57
N ARG A 388 26.74 7.37 18.40
CA ARG A 388 25.99 6.36 19.17
C ARG A 388 24.92 6.99 20.07
N ALA A 389 25.18 8.16 20.63
CA ALA A 389 24.26 8.90 21.49
C ALA A 389 23.29 9.84 20.73
N ARG A 390 23.33 9.86 19.38
CA ARG A 390 22.58 10.81 18.52
C ARG A 390 22.78 12.28 18.88
N ARG A 391 23.98 12.61 19.36
CA ARG A 391 24.44 13.98 19.65
C ARG A 391 25.22 14.53 18.46
N VAL A 392 24.53 14.63 17.32
CA VAL A 392 25.10 15.05 16.04
C VAL A 392 24.46 16.35 15.54
N ILE A 393 25.20 17.08 14.72
CA ILE A 393 24.73 18.28 14.03
C ILE A 393 24.12 17.85 12.72
N ILE A 394 22.84 18.15 12.54
CA ILE A 394 22.06 17.75 11.36
C ILE A 394 21.66 19.01 10.58
N LYS A 395 21.96 19.00 9.28
CA LYS A 395 21.31 19.85 8.30
C LYS A 395 20.51 18.95 7.36
N GLU A 396 19.20 19.12 7.38
CA GLU A 396 18.24 18.28 6.66
C GLU A 396 18.38 18.41 5.14
N GLY A 397 18.29 17.29 4.43
CA GLY A 397 18.20 17.25 2.98
C GLY A 397 16.79 17.60 2.47
N TYR A 398 16.72 18.31 1.35
CA TYR A 398 15.45 18.77 0.75
C TYR A 398 15.65 19.15 -0.72
N ASP A 399 14.59 19.04 -1.52
CA ASP A 399 14.55 19.47 -2.94
C ASP A 399 15.82 19.08 -3.75
N GLY A 400 16.25 17.82 -3.56
CA GLY A 400 17.39 17.21 -4.24
C GLY A 400 18.76 17.47 -3.60
N GLU A 401 18.88 18.31 -2.56
CA GLU A 401 20.12 18.51 -1.79
C GLU A 401 20.24 17.47 -0.70
N TYR A 402 21.37 16.76 -0.67
CA TYR A 402 21.69 15.88 0.45
C TYR A 402 21.81 16.69 1.74
N GLY A 403 21.32 16.09 2.82
CA GLY A 403 21.59 16.57 4.16
C GLY A 403 23.03 16.32 4.57
N ILE A 404 23.38 16.81 5.76
CA ILE A 404 24.74 16.73 6.30
C ILE A 404 24.62 16.34 7.77
N ILE A 405 25.37 15.31 8.16
CA ILE A 405 25.49 14.86 9.55
C ILE A 405 26.93 14.98 10.00
N HIS A 406 27.17 15.87 10.95
CA HIS A 406 28.50 16.08 11.53
C HIS A 406 28.54 15.70 13.00
N ALA A 407 29.60 15.00 13.40
CA ALA A 407 29.90 14.76 14.81
C ALA A 407 30.45 16.02 15.52
N PHE A 408 30.99 16.95 14.74
CA PHE A 408 31.70 18.14 15.21
C PHE A 408 31.26 19.41 14.48
N ALA A 409 31.21 20.53 15.19
CA ALA A 409 31.13 21.85 14.58
C ALA A 409 32.44 22.18 13.82
N PRO A 410 32.42 23.12 12.85
CA PRO A 410 33.63 23.53 12.14
C PRO A 410 34.75 23.95 13.11
N GLY A 411 35.92 23.31 13.00
CA GLY A 411 37.08 23.55 13.87
C GLY A 411 37.04 22.85 15.24
N GLU A 412 35.92 22.22 15.61
CA GLU A 412 35.76 21.60 16.94
C GLU A 412 36.65 20.36 17.12
N ALA A 413 36.88 19.59 16.05
CA ALA A 413 37.68 18.36 16.10
C ALA A 413 39.16 18.60 16.48
N GLU A 414 39.70 19.80 16.18
CA GLU A 414 41.10 20.15 16.46
C GLU A 414 41.38 20.25 17.97
N PHE A 415 40.38 20.62 18.77
CA PHE A 415 40.53 20.76 20.22
C PHE A 415 40.75 19.41 20.91
N PHE A 416 40.11 18.34 20.41
CA PHE A 416 40.26 16.99 20.95
C PHE A 416 41.60 16.32 20.55
N SER A 417 42.35 16.92 19.62
CA SER A 417 43.67 16.43 19.21
C SER A 417 44.81 16.89 20.13
N GLN A 418 44.60 17.92 20.95
CA GLN A 418 45.61 18.51 21.83
C GLN A 418 45.53 17.93 23.25
N LYS A 419 46.43 16.99 23.59
CA LYS A 419 46.46 16.28 24.88
C LYS A 419 46.55 17.18 26.12
N ASP A 420 47.17 18.36 26.02
CA ASP A 420 47.54 19.19 27.17
C ASP A 420 46.42 20.13 27.67
N LYS A 421 45.21 20.10 27.08
CA LYS A 421 44.08 20.97 27.48
C LYS A 421 42.76 20.21 27.74
N LEU A 422 42.78 18.88 27.76
CA LEU A 422 41.57 18.04 27.73
C LEU A 422 40.60 18.32 28.90
N PHE A 423 41.10 18.43 30.13
CA PHE A 423 40.27 18.50 31.34
C PHE A 423 39.58 19.85 31.58
N GLU A 424 40.19 20.97 31.15
CA GLU A 424 39.55 22.29 31.28
C GLU A 424 38.56 22.57 30.15
N VAL A 425 38.84 22.07 28.93
CA VAL A 425 38.06 22.39 27.73
C VAL A 425 36.81 21.52 27.58
N GLU A 426 36.85 20.23 27.96
CA GLU A 426 35.64 19.37 27.97
C GLU A 426 34.52 19.93 28.87
N SER A 427 34.87 20.58 29.97
CA SER A 427 33.90 21.20 30.89
C SER A 427 33.24 22.48 30.34
N LEU A 428 33.87 23.13 29.34
CA LEU A 428 33.44 24.40 28.76
C LEU A 428 32.67 24.22 27.43
N MET A 429 32.77 23.06 26.79
CA MET A 429 32.12 22.79 25.52
C MET A 429 30.74 22.16 25.72
N GLN A 430 29.69 22.86 25.25
CA GLN A 430 28.35 22.29 25.23
C GLN A 430 28.28 21.20 24.15
N GLU A 431 28.02 19.96 24.56
CA GLU A 431 27.73 18.90 23.60
C GLU A 431 26.46 19.23 22.80
N PRO A 432 26.38 18.80 21.51
CA PRO A 432 25.14 18.85 20.78
C PRO A 432 24.02 18.16 21.56
N PRO A 433 22.80 18.73 21.60
CA PRO A 433 21.69 18.10 22.29
C PRO A 433 21.36 16.76 21.64
N VAL A 434 20.87 15.82 22.44
CA VAL A 434 20.30 14.56 21.91
C VAL A 434 19.14 14.92 21.00
N ARG A 435 19.22 14.49 19.74
CA ARG A 435 18.17 14.78 18.77
C ARG A 435 16.93 13.91 19.04
N PRO A 436 15.71 14.49 18.96
CA PRO A 436 14.49 13.70 19.02
C PRO A 436 14.42 12.78 17.80
N LEU A 437 13.83 11.59 17.97
CA LEU A 437 13.65 10.62 16.88
C LEU A 437 12.69 11.14 15.80
N VAL A 438 11.66 11.89 16.20
CA VAL A 438 10.72 12.56 15.30
C VAL A 438 10.49 13.98 15.81
N SER A 439 10.62 14.98 14.93
CA SER A 439 10.64 16.40 15.28
C SER A 439 9.28 17.11 15.20
N PHE A 440 8.20 16.38 14.91
CA PHE A 440 6.83 16.90 14.78
C PHE A 440 5.79 15.89 15.31
N ASN A 441 4.58 16.36 15.60
CA ASN A 441 3.44 15.49 15.94
C ASN A 441 2.55 15.29 14.71
N PRO A 442 2.46 14.07 14.14
CA PRO A 442 1.67 13.82 12.93
C PRO A 442 0.18 14.09 13.09
N LEU A 443 -0.37 13.88 14.30
CA LEU A 443 -1.81 14.09 14.56
C LEU A 443 -2.23 15.56 14.46
N THR A 444 -1.29 16.49 14.64
CA THR A 444 -1.55 17.93 14.45
C THR A 444 -1.69 18.31 12.98
N ILE A 445 -1.18 17.47 12.08
CA ILE A 445 -1.16 17.70 10.63
C ILE A 445 -2.42 17.11 9.99
N SER A 446 -2.89 15.93 10.44
CA SER A 446 -4.10 15.31 9.87
C SER A 446 -5.32 16.22 9.99
N VAL A 447 -5.48 16.92 11.12
CA VAL A 447 -6.56 17.89 11.33
C VAL A 447 -6.45 19.10 10.39
N ALA A 448 -5.25 19.64 10.19
CA ALA A 448 -5.02 20.75 9.26
C ALA A 448 -5.21 20.32 7.80
N HIS A 449 -4.81 19.10 7.45
CA HIS A 449 -4.99 18.51 6.13
C HIS A 449 -6.48 18.20 5.85
N GLU A 450 -7.24 17.69 6.82
CA GLU A 450 -8.70 17.51 6.73
C GLU A 450 -9.41 18.85 6.55
N THR A 451 -8.98 19.89 7.27
CA THR A 451 -9.56 21.25 7.20
C THR A 451 -9.21 21.93 5.87
N ALA A 452 -7.99 21.74 5.35
CA ALA A 452 -7.56 22.26 4.04
C ALA A 452 -8.17 21.49 2.86
N MET A 453 -8.33 20.16 2.98
CA MET A 453 -9.03 19.32 2.00
C MET A 453 -10.53 19.63 1.92
N ALA A 454 -11.15 20.05 3.03
CA ALA A 454 -12.53 20.54 3.02
C ALA A 454 -12.66 21.85 2.22
N ALA A 455 -11.70 22.79 2.38
CA ALA A 455 -11.69 24.08 1.68
C ALA A 455 -11.27 23.98 0.19
N GLU A 456 -10.26 23.16 -0.14
CA GLU A 456 -9.89 22.85 -1.54
C GLU A 456 -10.95 21.98 -2.23
N GLY A 457 -11.62 21.10 -1.48
CA GLY A 457 -12.74 20.30 -1.97
C GLY A 457 -13.84 21.17 -2.55
N GLU A 458 -14.22 22.25 -1.86
CA GLU A 458 -15.25 23.20 -2.31
C GLU A 458 -14.82 23.98 -3.57
N SER A 459 -13.56 24.43 -3.63
CA SER A 459 -12.98 25.20 -4.75
C SER A 459 -12.81 24.37 -6.04
N ILE A 460 -12.36 23.12 -5.91
CA ILE A 460 -12.15 22.20 -7.03
C ILE A 460 -13.49 21.69 -7.59
N TRP A 461 -14.49 21.50 -6.72
CA TRP A 461 -15.85 21.15 -7.13
C TRP A 461 -16.51 22.22 -8.01
N LEU A 462 -16.34 23.50 -7.65
CA LEU A 462 -16.87 24.64 -8.42
C LEU A 462 -16.31 24.71 -9.85
N LYS A 463 -15.04 24.34 -10.06
CA LYS A 463 -14.44 24.28 -11.41
C LYS A 463 -14.87 23.06 -12.24
N LYS A 464 -15.31 21.96 -11.60
CA LYS A 464 -15.78 20.74 -12.28
C LYS A 464 -17.23 20.88 -12.79
N LEU A 465 -18.00 21.81 -12.21
CA LEU A 465 -19.37 22.14 -12.58
C LEU A 465 -19.50 22.82 -13.95
N ASP A 466 -18.47 23.54 -14.41
CA ASP A 466 -18.47 24.24 -15.72
C ASP A 466 -18.57 23.30 -16.95
N ALA A 467 -18.39 21.98 -16.77
CA ALA A 467 -18.49 20.97 -17.85
C ALA A 467 -19.84 20.22 -17.88
N MET A 468 -20.80 20.58 -17.03
CA MET A 468 -22.06 19.84 -16.83
C MET A 468 -23.25 20.54 -17.48
N THR A 469 -24.29 19.76 -17.84
CA THR A 469 -25.59 20.37 -18.15
C THR A 469 -26.29 20.80 -16.86
N SER A 470 -27.07 21.88 -16.93
CA SER A 470 -27.85 22.40 -15.78
C SER A 470 -28.76 21.34 -15.16
N ALA A 471 -29.29 20.40 -15.95
CA ALA A 471 -30.13 19.31 -15.45
C ALA A 471 -29.34 18.26 -14.65
N GLN A 472 -28.11 17.90 -15.07
CA GLN A 472 -27.25 16.98 -14.32
C GLN A 472 -26.80 17.62 -13.00
N GLU A 473 -26.44 18.90 -13.04
CA GLU A 473 -26.09 19.68 -11.86
C GLU A 473 -27.25 19.70 -10.86
N GLN A 474 -28.46 20.05 -11.31
CA GLN A 474 -29.63 20.09 -10.44
C GLN A 474 -29.94 18.73 -9.79
N ALA A 475 -29.76 17.62 -10.51
CA ALA A 475 -29.95 16.28 -10.00
C ALA A 475 -28.89 15.91 -8.93
N ILE A 476 -27.61 16.22 -9.19
CA ILE A 476 -26.52 16.01 -8.22
C ILE A 476 -26.71 16.90 -6.98
N MET A 477 -27.15 18.14 -7.19
CA MET A 477 -27.34 19.17 -6.17
C MET A 477 -28.64 19.02 -5.36
N HIS A 478 -29.49 18.06 -5.70
CA HIS A 478 -30.71 17.75 -4.95
C HIS A 478 -30.41 17.53 -3.46
N LYS A 479 -31.09 18.26 -2.57
CA LYS A 479 -30.75 18.32 -1.14
C LYS A 479 -31.57 17.34 -0.30
N GLU A 480 -32.90 17.43 -0.38
CA GLU A 480 -33.81 16.74 0.53
C GLU A 480 -35.02 16.17 -0.21
N GLY A 481 -35.55 15.08 0.36
CA GLY A 481 -36.71 14.38 -0.18
C GLY A 481 -36.35 13.33 -1.23
N PRO A 482 -37.37 12.58 -1.70
CA PRO A 482 -37.20 11.61 -2.77
C PRO A 482 -37.02 12.33 -4.12
N ALA A 483 -36.12 11.80 -4.95
CA ALA A 483 -35.93 12.27 -6.32
C ALA A 483 -35.79 11.10 -7.30
N ILE A 484 -36.24 11.33 -8.53
CA ILE A 484 -36.02 10.44 -9.66
C ILE A 484 -35.45 11.20 -10.86
N THR A 485 -34.35 10.68 -11.41
CA THR A 485 -33.73 11.19 -12.63
C THR A 485 -34.11 10.30 -13.80
N VAL A 486 -34.86 10.84 -14.75
CA VAL A 486 -35.23 10.16 -16.01
C VAL A 486 -34.19 10.51 -17.06
N ALA A 487 -33.50 9.49 -17.58
CA ALA A 487 -32.24 9.71 -18.28
C ALA A 487 -32.03 8.72 -19.43
N GLY A 488 -32.11 9.22 -20.67
CA GLY A 488 -31.98 8.43 -21.90
C GLY A 488 -30.60 7.75 -22.10
N PRO A 489 -30.42 6.91 -23.13
CA PRO A 489 -29.15 6.26 -23.39
C PRO A 489 -28.01 7.27 -23.58
N GLY A 490 -26.89 7.07 -22.87
CA GLY A 490 -25.72 7.94 -22.99
C GLY A 490 -25.84 9.32 -22.35
N SER A 491 -26.91 9.59 -21.59
CA SER A 491 -27.12 10.88 -20.89
C SER A 491 -26.31 11.07 -19.60
N GLY A 492 -25.47 10.09 -19.26
CA GLY A 492 -24.60 10.15 -18.07
C GLY A 492 -25.26 9.67 -16.78
N LYS A 493 -26.17 8.68 -16.83
CA LYS A 493 -26.81 8.07 -15.63
C LYS A 493 -25.81 7.76 -14.50
N THR A 494 -24.85 6.90 -14.79
CA THR A 494 -23.79 6.50 -13.86
C THR A 494 -22.94 7.70 -13.40
N TYR A 495 -22.74 8.69 -14.28
CA TYR A 495 -21.99 9.90 -13.93
C TYR A 495 -22.75 10.75 -12.90
N VAL A 496 -24.06 10.96 -13.07
CA VAL A 496 -24.91 11.68 -12.11
C VAL A 496 -24.94 10.96 -10.77
N LEU A 497 -25.14 9.64 -10.77
CA LEU A 497 -25.23 8.86 -9.54
C LEU A 497 -23.91 8.87 -8.75
N VAL A 498 -22.77 8.66 -9.43
CA VAL A 498 -21.45 8.72 -8.81
C VAL A 498 -21.15 10.12 -8.28
N ASN A 499 -21.31 11.17 -9.08
CA ASN A 499 -21.03 12.53 -8.62
C ASN A 499 -21.96 12.98 -7.49
N ARG A 500 -23.20 12.48 -7.43
CA ARG A 500 -24.07 12.68 -6.27
C ARG A 500 -23.48 12.08 -5.00
N ILE A 501 -23.01 10.83 -5.05
CA ILE A 501 -22.37 10.17 -3.89
C ILE A 501 -21.14 10.97 -3.46
N ILE A 502 -20.27 11.34 -4.41
CA ILE A 502 -19.06 12.12 -4.12
C ILE A 502 -19.42 13.45 -3.46
N ARG A 503 -20.44 14.16 -3.97
CA ARG A 503 -20.91 15.42 -3.40
C ARG A 503 -21.38 15.23 -1.96
N LEU A 504 -22.24 14.25 -1.71
CA LEU A 504 -22.80 13.98 -0.38
C LEU A 504 -21.69 13.76 0.65
N ILE A 505 -20.64 13.03 0.27
CA ILE A 505 -19.50 12.78 1.15
C ILE A 505 -18.62 14.02 1.29
N LYS A 506 -18.19 14.65 0.19
CA LYS A 506 -17.24 15.77 0.22
C LYS A 506 -17.81 17.04 0.85
N SER A 507 -19.11 17.24 0.80
CA SER A 507 -19.79 18.37 1.47
C SER A 507 -20.10 18.11 2.95
N GLY A 508 -19.76 16.92 3.47
CA GLY A 508 -20.05 16.53 4.85
C GLY A 508 -21.54 16.27 5.12
N LEU A 509 -22.39 16.17 4.09
CA LEU A 509 -23.82 15.93 4.24
C LEU A 509 -24.13 14.48 4.67
N CYS A 510 -23.28 13.52 4.30
CA CYS A 510 -23.40 12.12 4.70
C CYS A 510 -22.03 11.50 4.91
N HIS A 511 -21.89 10.68 5.95
CA HIS A 511 -20.74 9.79 6.08
C HIS A 511 -20.84 8.65 5.04
N PRO A 512 -19.73 8.15 4.46
CA PRO A 512 -19.76 7.06 3.48
C PRO A 512 -20.61 5.85 3.87
N SER A 513 -20.51 5.43 5.14
CA SER A 513 -21.28 4.30 5.69
C SER A 513 -22.80 4.53 5.74
N GLU A 514 -23.25 5.78 5.54
CA GLU A 514 -24.65 6.14 5.50
C GLU A 514 -25.27 6.07 4.10
N ILE A 515 -24.49 5.67 3.09
CA ILE A 515 -24.91 5.64 1.69
C ILE A 515 -25.03 4.20 1.21
N LEU A 516 -26.21 3.86 0.71
CA LEU A 516 -26.52 2.60 0.04
C LEU A 516 -26.75 2.85 -1.46
N ALA A 517 -25.92 2.28 -2.32
CA ALA A 517 -26.05 2.35 -3.77
C ALA A 517 -26.36 0.97 -4.35
N ILE A 518 -27.58 0.81 -4.85
CA ILE A 518 -28.14 -0.42 -5.40
C ILE A 518 -28.08 -0.37 -6.92
N THR A 519 -27.56 -1.43 -7.54
CA THR A 519 -27.54 -1.59 -9.00
C THR A 519 -28.22 -2.88 -9.45
N PHE A 520 -28.57 -2.94 -10.74
CA PHE A 520 -29.13 -4.15 -11.33
C PHE A 520 -28.09 -5.25 -11.59
N THR A 521 -26.84 -4.87 -11.91
CA THR A 521 -25.75 -5.82 -12.22
C THR A 521 -24.55 -5.66 -11.30
N LEU A 522 -23.83 -6.76 -11.04
CA LEU A 522 -22.57 -6.74 -10.32
C LEU A 522 -21.51 -5.88 -11.02
N ARG A 523 -21.55 -5.83 -12.36
CA ARG A 523 -20.67 -4.97 -13.15
C ARG A 523 -20.93 -3.48 -12.86
N ALA A 524 -22.19 -3.06 -12.83
CA ALA A 524 -22.56 -1.68 -12.49
C ALA A 524 -22.18 -1.32 -11.04
N ALA A 525 -22.36 -2.25 -10.09
CA ALA A 525 -21.93 -2.05 -8.71
C ALA A 525 -20.41 -1.83 -8.62
N ARG A 526 -19.63 -2.68 -9.30
CA ARG A 526 -18.17 -2.52 -9.39
C ARG A 526 -17.79 -1.22 -10.07
N GLU A 527 -18.45 -0.85 -11.16
CA GLU A 527 -18.17 0.39 -11.88
C GLU A 527 -18.41 1.63 -11.01
N ILE A 528 -19.49 1.67 -10.22
CA ILE A 528 -19.72 2.74 -9.24
C ILE A 528 -18.57 2.77 -8.23
N LYS A 529 -18.21 1.61 -7.66
CA LYS A 529 -17.15 1.51 -6.66
C LYS A 529 -15.79 1.95 -7.23
N GLU A 530 -15.42 1.49 -8.42
CA GLU A 530 -14.21 1.89 -9.13
C GLU A 530 -14.19 3.39 -9.46
N ARG A 531 -15.33 3.97 -9.84
CA ARG A 531 -15.43 5.42 -10.10
C ARG A 531 -15.32 6.24 -8.82
N LEU A 532 -15.88 5.77 -7.71
CA LEU A 532 -15.71 6.40 -6.39
C LEU A 532 -14.26 6.30 -5.90
N GLN A 533 -13.61 5.15 -6.09
CA GLN A 533 -12.20 4.94 -5.73
C GLN A 533 -11.24 5.85 -6.51
N LYS A 534 -11.59 6.23 -7.75
CA LYS A 534 -10.79 7.17 -8.55
C LYS A 534 -10.82 8.60 -8.00
N GLU A 535 -11.78 8.93 -7.16
CA GLU A 535 -11.97 10.26 -6.61
C GLU A 535 -11.37 10.30 -5.19
N GLN A 536 -10.60 11.33 -4.87
CA GLN A 536 -10.00 11.50 -3.54
C GLN A 536 -11.11 11.88 -2.54
N ILE A 537 -11.85 10.89 -2.05
CA ILE A 537 -12.98 11.06 -1.13
C ILE A 537 -12.50 10.69 0.30
N PRO A 538 -12.73 11.55 1.31
CA PRO A 538 -12.31 11.30 2.69
C PRO A 538 -13.05 10.11 3.35
N CYS A 539 -12.59 9.70 4.54
CA CYS A 539 -13.24 8.71 5.41
C CYS A 539 -13.45 7.32 4.79
N ASN A 540 -12.43 6.73 4.16
CA ASN A 540 -12.54 5.48 3.39
C ASN A 540 -13.64 5.55 2.31
N GLY A 541 -13.83 6.72 1.68
CA GLY A 541 -15.07 7.11 1.00
C GLY A 541 -15.69 6.07 0.07
N ALA A 542 -14.90 5.41 -0.77
CA ALA A 542 -15.41 4.41 -1.70
C ALA A 542 -15.68 3.03 -1.05
N GLU A 543 -14.97 2.68 0.02
CA GLU A 543 -15.17 1.42 0.75
C GLU A 543 -16.28 1.53 1.81
N GLY A 544 -16.46 2.71 2.38
CA GLY A 544 -17.54 3.00 3.32
C GLY A 544 -18.91 3.01 2.66
N VAL A 545 -19.02 3.41 1.38
CA VAL A 545 -20.28 3.37 0.63
C VAL A 545 -20.68 1.92 0.39
N LYS A 546 -21.88 1.55 0.83
CA LYS A 546 -22.42 0.21 0.58
C LYS A 546 -22.91 0.12 -0.87
N THR A 547 -22.14 -0.54 -1.73
CA THR A 547 -22.53 -0.81 -3.14
C THR A 547 -22.85 -2.28 -3.36
N GLY A 548 -23.95 -2.61 -4.05
CA GLY A 548 -24.27 -4.00 -4.38
C GLY A 548 -25.51 -4.18 -5.24
N THR A 549 -25.79 -5.43 -5.60
CA THR A 549 -27.09 -5.77 -6.23
C THR A 549 -28.15 -6.01 -5.17
N ILE A 550 -29.42 -5.92 -5.57
CA ILE A 550 -30.57 -6.22 -4.69
C ILE A 550 -30.45 -7.62 -4.07
N HIS A 551 -30.07 -8.62 -4.87
CA HIS A 551 -29.90 -10.00 -4.41
C HIS A 551 -28.74 -10.15 -3.43
N SER A 552 -27.63 -9.45 -3.67
CA SER A 552 -26.47 -9.44 -2.75
C SER A 552 -26.85 -8.85 -1.40
N LEU A 553 -27.63 -7.76 -1.40
CA LEU A 553 -28.13 -7.13 -0.18
C LEU A 553 -29.13 -8.04 0.56
N GLY A 554 -30.01 -8.72 -0.16
CA GLY A 554 -30.94 -9.69 0.42
C GLY A 554 -30.22 -10.85 1.12
N LEU A 555 -29.20 -11.43 0.47
CA LEU A 555 -28.39 -12.50 1.05
C LEU A 555 -27.68 -12.07 2.34
N GLU A 556 -27.14 -10.85 2.38
CA GLU A 556 -26.47 -10.30 3.55
C GLU A 556 -27.42 -10.16 4.74
N ILE A 557 -28.63 -9.63 4.51
CA ILE A 557 -29.66 -9.51 5.54
C ILE A 557 -30.10 -10.89 6.07
N ILE A 558 -30.26 -11.87 5.18
CA ILE A 558 -30.62 -13.24 5.58
C ILE A 558 -29.53 -13.83 6.48
N ARG A 559 -28.25 -13.65 6.12
CA ARG A 559 -27.11 -14.15 6.92
C ARG A 559 -26.98 -13.44 8.26
N GLU A 560 -27.23 -12.13 8.31
CA GLU A 560 -27.19 -11.35 9.55
C GLU A 560 -28.33 -11.71 10.49
N ALA A 561 -29.55 -11.90 9.95
CA ALA A 561 -30.72 -12.21 10.76
C ALA A 561 -30.80 -13.69 11.18
N LEU A 562 -30.20 -14.60 10.42
CA LEU A 562 -30.27 -16.05 10.63
C LEU A 562 -28.88 -16.70 10.56
N PRO A 563 -27.93 -16.31 11.44
CA PRO A 563 -26.53 -16.76 11.37
C PRO A 563 -26.36 -18.28 11.56
N ASP A 564 -27.27 -18.91 12.31
CA ASP A 564 -27.20 -20.35 12.62
C ASP A 564 -27.83 -21.24 11.53
N LYS A 565 -28.39 -20.64 10.47
CA LYS A 565 -29.02 -21.39 9.37
C LYS A 565 -28.12 -21.44 8.15
N ASN A 566 -27.77 -22.65 7.73
CA ASN A 566 -27.07 -22.90 6.47
C ASN A 566 -28.07 -22.99 5.33
N PHE A 567 -27.98 -22.05 4.39
CA PHE A 567 -28.78 -22.04 3.18
C PHE A 567 -27.95 -22.42 1.96
N VAL A 568 -28.54 -23.20 1.05
CA VAL A 568 -27.92 -23.57 -0.24
C VAL A 568 -28.63 -22.84 -1.38
N LEU A 569 -27.87 -22.06 -2.17
CA LEU A 569 -28.39 -21.39 -3.35
C LEU A 569 -28.55 -22.40 -4.50
N ILE A 570 -29.76 -22.49 -5.07
CA ILE A 570 -30.06 -23.39 -6.19
C ILE A 570 -30.13 -22.65 -7.52
N ASP A 571 -29.68 -23.31 -8.58
CA ASP A 571 -29.75 -22.82 -9.95
C ASP A 571 -31.06 -23.23 -10.65
N GLU A 572 -31.20 -22.91 -11.93
CA GLU A 572 -32.35 -23.31 -12.77
C GLU A 572 -32.63 -24.82 -12.78
N LYS A 573 -31.59 -25.65 -12.66
CA LYS A 573 -31.74 -27.11 -12.62
C LYS A 573 -32.33 -27.52 -11.27
N GLY A 574 -31.79 -27.00 -10.18
CA GLY A 574 -32.33 -27.20 -8.83
C GLY A 574 -33.77 -26.70 -8.70
N LYS A 575 -34.11 -25.55 -9.28
CA LYS A 575 -35.48 -25.03 -9.34
C LYS A 575 -36.46 -26.03 -9.97
N LYS A 576 -36.08 -26.62 -11.12
CA LYS A 576 -36.90 -27.62 -11.84
C LYS A 576 -37.05 -28.91 -11.06
N GLU A 577 -35.99 -29.38 -10.40
CA GLU A 577 -36.02 -30.57 -9.56
C GLU A 577 -36.93 -30.36 -8.34
N LEU A 578 -36.85 -29.19 -7.70
CA LEU A 578 -37.73 -28.84 -6.59
C LEU A 578 -39.19 -28.73 -7.05
N LEU A 579 -39.44 -28.05 -8.18
CA LEU A 579 -40.79 -27.91 -8.73
C LEU A 579 -41.41 -29.28 -9.05
N LYS A 580 -40.64 -30.22 -9.59
CA LYS A 580 -41.10 -31.61 -9.80
C LYS A 580 -41.51 -32.30 -8.51
N SER A 581 -40.83 -32.01 -7.39
CA SER A 581 -41.18 -32.59 -6.09
C SER A 581 -42.46 -31.99 -5.46
N VAL A 582 -42.87 -30.80 -5.91
CA VAL A 582 -44.10 -30.12 -5.48
C VAL A 582 -45.30 -30.58 -6.34
N LEU A 583 -45.06 -30.97 -7.60
CA LEU A 583 -46.10 -31.42 -8.52
C LEU A 583 -46.37 -32.93 -8.37
N SER A 584 -47.58 -33.30 -7.96
CA SER A 584 -48.00 -34.70 -7.79
C SER A 584 -48.36 -35.43 -9.10
N THR A 585 -48.33 -34.76 -10.26
CA THR A 585 -48.64 -35.35 -11.58
C THR A 585 -47.68 -34.88 -12.68
N PRO A 586 -47.37 -35.74 -13.67
CA PRO A 586 -46.44 -35.40 -14.75
C PRO A 586 -47.13 -34.52 -15.80
N TYR A 587 -47.30 -33.23 -15.52
CA TYR A 587 -47.72 -32.27 -16.54
C TYR A 587 -46.54 -31.90 -17.44
N GLY A 588 -46.69 -32.23 -18.73
CA GLY A 588 -45.74 -31.89 -19.78
C GLY A 588 -45.59 -30.37 -19.98
N ARG A 589 -44.35 -29.95 -20.26
CA ARG A 589 -43.84 -28.58 -20.53
C ARG A 589 -43.55 -27.71 -19.29
N SER A 590 -42.53 -28.13 -18.56
CA SER A 590 -41.94 -27.51 -17.36
C SER A 590 -41.38 -26.07 -17.47
N LYS A 591 -41.26 -25.48 -18.67
CA LYS A 591 -40.70 -24.12 -18.83
C LYS A 591 -41.70 -22.99 -18.56
N ASN A 592 -42.97 -23.15 -18.98
CA ASN A 592 -43.98 -22.08 -18.81
C ASN A 592 -44.44 -21.95 -17.36
N LEU A 593 -44.52 -23.06 -16.61
CA LEU A 593 -45.00 -23.06 -15.23
C LEU A 593 -43.99 -22.43 -14.27
N LEU A 594 -42.69 -22.69 -14.47
CA LEU A 594 -41.63 -22.07 -13.67
C LEU A 594 -41.64 -20.54 -13.86
N GLN A 595 -41.80 -20.06 -15.09
CA GLN A 595 -41.90 -18.63 -15.38
C GLN A 595 -43.16 -18.00 -14.76
N GLN A 596 -44.31 -18.68 -14.82
CA GLN A 596 -45.54 -18.23 -14.16
C GLN A 596 -45.37 -18.14 -12.64
N LEU A 597 -44.69 -19.13 -12.05
CA LEU A 597 -44.38 -19.18 -10.63
C LEU A 597 -43.46 -18.01 -10.22
N GLU A 598 -42.41 -17.74 -10.99
CA GLU A 598 -41.50 -16.61 -10.76
C GLU A 598 -42.22 -15.27 -10.87
N PHE A 599 -43.07 -15.09 -11.88
CA PHE A 599 -43.85 -13.86 -12.05
C PHE A 599 -44.84 -13.65 -10.89
N PHE A 600 -45.51 -14.71 -10.45
CA PHE A 600 -46.39 -14.63 -9.27
C PHE A 600 -45.59 -14.26 -8.01
N ARG A 601 -44.46 -14.93 -7.75
CA ARG A 601 -43.59 -14.66 -6.60
C ARG A 601 -42.98 -13.25 -6.63
N ASN A 602 -42.71 -12.70 -7.81
CA ASN A 602 -42.24 -11.32 -7.99
C ASN A 602 -43.38 -10.28 -7.89
N GLY A 603 -44.63 -10.69 -7.66
CA GLY A 603 -45.78 -9.80 -7.52
C GLY A 603 -46.31 -9.22 -8.83
N VAL A 604 -46.01 -9.86 -9.97
CA VAL A 604 -46.39 -9.38 -11.32
C VAL A 604 -47.89 -9.58 -11.59
N PHE A 605 -48.49 -10.66 -11.08
CA PHE A 605 -49.92 -10.94 -11.17
C PHE A 605 -50.40 -11.77 -9.97
N ILE A 606 -51.72 -11.76 -9.73
CA ILE A 606 -52.41 -12.63 -8.78
C ILE A 606 -53.22 -13.65 -9.58
N GLY A 607 -53.16 -14.94 -9.24
CA GLY A 607 -53.87 -15.98 -10.01
C GLY A 607 -53.84 -17.36 -9.35
N GLU A 608 -54.38 -18.35 -10.07
CA GLU A 608 -54.63 -19.72 -9.59
C GLU A 608 -53.34 -20.51 -9.19
N ILE A 609 -52.16 -19.97 -9.48
CA ILE A 609 -50.87 -20.59 -9.10
C ILE A 609 -50.50 -20.37 -7.62
N ALA A 610 -51.27 -19.58 -6.86
CA ALA A 610 -50.96 -19.23 -5.47
C ALA A 610 -50.72 -20.43 -4.54
N PRO A 611 -51.56 -21.50 -4.53
CA PRO A 611 -51.31 -22.66 -3.68
C PRO A 611 -50.01 -23.39 -4.03
N MET A 612 -49.69 -23.44 -5.33
CA MET A 612 -48.44 -24.05 -5.81
C MET A 612 -47.22 -23.21 -5.43
N ALA A 613 -47.33 -21.88 -5.52
CA ALA A 613 -46.26 -20.98 -5.12
C ALA A 613 -45.96 -21.08 -3.62
N GLN A 614 -47.01 -21.20 -2.81
CA GLN A 614 -46.89 -21.43 -1.37
C GLN A 614 -46.22 -22.78 -1.09
N ALA A 615 -46.68 -23.87 -1.69
CA ALA A 615 -46.09 -25.20 -1.52
C ALA A 615 -44.62 -25.25 -1.97
N TYR A 616 -44.27 -24.55 -3.05
CA TYR A 616 -42.89 -24.41 -3.51
C TYR A 616 -42.01 -23.68 -2.50
N GLN A 617 -42.51 -22.56 -1.96
CA GLN A 617 -41.79 -21.78 -0.96
C GLN A 617 -41.62 -22.52 0.37
N GLU A 618 -42.65 -23.24 0.82
CA GLU A 618 -42.56 -24.14 1.97
C GLU A 618 -41.49 -25.20 1.76
N LYS A 619 -41.42 -25.80 0.56
CA LYS A 619 -40.39 -26.78 0.22
C LYS A 619 -38.98 -26.21 0.19
N LEU A 620 -38.80 -24.98 -0.29
CA LEU A 620 -37.52 -24.26 -0.21
C LEU A 620 -37.08 -24.14 1.26
N ARG A 621 -37.98 -23.68 2.12
CA ARG A 621 -37.71 -23.47 3.56
C ARG A 621 -37.41 -24.77 4.30
N GLU A 622 -38.21 -25.82 4.08
CA GLU A 622 -38.01 -27.14 4.69
C GLU A 622 -36.62 -27.71 4.39
N ARG A 623 -36.12 -27.47 3.18
CA ARG A 623 -34.83 -28.01 2.72
C ARG A 623 -33.65 -27.06 2.91
N GLY A 624 -33.87 -25.87 3.51
CA GLY A 624 -32.83 -24.85 3.64
C GLY A 624 -32.27 -24.38 2.28
N LEU A 625 -33.12 -24.30 1.26
CA LEU A 625 -32.74 -23.87 -0.09
C LEU A 625 -33.16 -22.42 -0.32
N LEU A 626 -32.34 -21.69 -1.08
CA LEU A 626 -32.66 -20.35 -1.58
C LEU A 626 -32.54 -20.35 -3.10
N ASP A 627 -33.47 -19.72 -3.78
CA ASP A 627 -33.29 -19.29 -5.17
C ASP A 627 -33.16 -17.77 -5.25
N TYR A 628 -32.91 -17.24 -6.45
CA TYR A 628 -32.69 -15.80 -6.62
C TYR A 628 -33.88 -14.96 -6.14
N GLU A 629 -35.11 -15.38 -6.42
CA GLU A 629 -36.31 -14.70 -5.95
C GLU A 629 -36.44 -14.74 -4.42
N GLU A 630 -36.10 -15.87 -3.79
CA GLU A 630 -36.18 -16.03 -2.34
C GLU A 630 -35.20 -15.13 -1.59
N LEU A 631 -34.04 -14.77 -2.19
CA LEU A 631 -33.12 -13.81 -1.59
C LEU A 631 -33.79 -12.46 -1.28
N VAL A 632 -34.73 -12.04 -2.13
CA VAL A 632 -35.46 -10.78 -1.96
C VAL A 632 -36.68 -10.97 -1.08
N LEU A 633 -37.45 -12.04 -1.30
CA LEU A 633 -38.69 -12.30 -0.58
C LEU A 633 -38.46 -12.60 0.90
N LEU A 634 -37.49 -13.46 1.22
CA LEU A 634 -37.17 -13.80 2.61
C LEU A 634 -36.57 -12.60 3.34
N ALA A 635 -35.66 -11.84 2.70
CA ALA A 635 -35.12 -10.62 3.29
C ALA A 635 -36.23 -9.57 3.55
N THR A 636 -37.19 -9.44 2.63
CA THR A 636 -38.38 -8.59 2.80
C THR A 636 -39.21 -9.03 3.99
N GLU A 637 -39.51 -10.33 4.11
CA GLU A 637 -40.26 -10.89 5.24
C GLU A 637 -39.54 -10.66 6.57
N ILE A 638 -38.22 -10.87 6.61
CA ILE A 638 -37.38 -10.63 7.79
C ILE A 638 -37.48 -9.17 8.22
N LEU A 639 -37.30 -8.22 7.30
CA LEU A 639 -37.37 -6.79 7.62
C LEU A 639 -38.79 -6.32 7.99
N GLN A 640 -39.83 -6.94 7.44
CA GLN A 640 -41.22 -6.64 7.84
C GLN A 640 -41.51 -7.09 9.27
N LYS A 641 -41.04 -8.29 9.65
CA LYS A 641 -41.27 -8.89 10.97
C LYS A 641 -40.32 -8.39 12.06
N ASN A 642 -39.05 -8.12 11.72
CA ASN A 642 -38.04 -7.64 12.65
C ASN A 642 -37.91 -6.12 12.55
N GLU A 643 -38.75 -5.43 13.31
CA GLU A 643 -38.78 -3.97 13.34
C GLU A 643 -37.45 -3.35 13.81
N THR A 644 -36.78 -3.95 14.79
CA THR A 644 -35.48 -3.50 15.29
C THR A 644 -34.42 -3.50 14.18
N LEU A 645 -34.27 -4.63 13.47
CA LEU A 645 -33.32 -4.73 12.36
C LEU A 645 -33.66 -3.73 11.24
N ARG A 646 -34.95 -3.57 10.93
CA ARG A 646 -35.41 -2.58 9.95
C ARG A 646 -35.03 -1.16 10.35
N MET A 647 -35.26 -0.77 11.60
CA MET A 647 -34.87 0.55 12.11
C MET A 647 -33.35 0.75 12.12
N THR A 648 -32.57 -0.28 12.45
CA THR A 648 -31.10 -0.24 12.35
C THR A 648 -30.65 0.01 10.91
N MET A 649 -31.25 -0.68 9.93
CA MET A 649 -30.90 -0.49 8.52
C MET A 649 -31.33 0.89 7.98
N GLN A 650 -32.51 1.37 8.37
CA GLN A 650 -33.00 2.71 8.01
C GLN A 650 -32.13 3.82 8.61
N SER A 651 -31.75 3.71 9.89
CA SER A 651 -30.87 4.69 10.56
C SER A 651 -29.44 4.64 10.03
N ARG A 652 -28.95 3.45 9.67
CA ARG A 652 -27.65 3.28 9.01
C ARG A 652 -27.65 3.98 7.66
N PHE A 653 -28.59 3.66 6.76
CA PHE A 653 -28.56 4.16 5.39
C PHE A 653 -29.45 5.38 5.19
N ARG A 654 -28.91 6.59 5.47
CA ARG A 654 -29.63 7.86 5.27
C ARG A 654 -29.89 8.19 3.79
N GLN A 655 -29.07 7.67 2.89
CA GLN A 655 -29.21 7.88 1.44
C GLN A 655 -29.31 6.53 0.72
N VAL A 656 -30.42 6.30 0.03
CA VAL A 656 -30.66 5.10 -0.77
C VAL A 656 -30.69 5.49 -2.24
N LEU A 657 -29.65 5.12 -2.99
CA LEU A 657 -29.51 5.39 -4.41
C LEU A 657 -29.81 4.11 -5.22
N VAL A 658 -30.61 4.22 -6.26
CA VAL A 658 -31.02 3.07 -7.08
C VAL A 658 -30.76 3.35 -8.56
N ASP A 659 -29.91 2.54 -9.19
CA ASP A 659 -29.62 2.55 -10.63
C ASP A 659 -30.52 1.59 -11.41
N GLU A 660 -30.72 1.87 -12.69
CA GLU A 660 -31.58 1.13 -13.63
C GLU A 660 -32.97 0.83 -13.06
N PHE A 661 -33.62 1.85 -12.50
CA PHE A 661 -34.90 1.75 -11.82
C PHE A 661 -36.03 1.13 -12.69
N GLN A 662 -35.91 1.21 -14.01
CA GLN A 662 -36.88 0.61 -14.94
C GLN A 662 -36.92 -0.91 -14.95
N ASP A 663 -35.86 -1.57 -14.46
CA ASP A 663 -35.73 -3.02 -14.49
C ASP A 663 -36.19 -3.69 -13.19
N LEU A 664 -36.72 -2.90 -12.24
CA LEU A 664 -37.29 -3.41 -11.00
C LEU A 664 -38.63 -4.12 -11.21
N ASN A 665 -38.84 -5.18 -10.44
CA ASN A 665 -40.13 -5.84 -10.27
C ASN A 665 -40.83 -5.39 -8.96
N PRO A 666 -42.13 -5.70 -8.76
CA PRO A 666 -42.87 -5.28 -7.57
C PRO A 666 -42.29 -5.75 -6.23
N ALA A 667 -41.76 -6.97 -6.15
CA ALA A 667 -41.11 -7.49 -4.95
C ALA A 667 -39.82 -6.70 -4.60
N GLN A 668 -38.97 -6.43 -5.59
CA GLN A 668 -37.76 -5.63 -5.43
C GLN A 668 -38.06 -4.19 -5.04
N TYR A 669 -39.09 -3.59 -5.64
CA TYR A 669 -39.54 -2.24 -5.26
C TYR A 669 -40.01 -2.19 -3.81
N THR A 670 -40.78 -3.19 -3.36
CA THR A 670 -41.24 -3.32 -1.97
C THR A 670 -40.05 -3.45 -1.01
N PHE A 671 -39.05 -4.27 -1.37
CA PHE A 671 -37.83 -4.42 -0.59
C PHE A 671 -37.08 -3.10 -0.43
N ILE A 672 -36.89 -2.32 -1.49
CA ILE A 672 -36.24 -1.00 -1.45
C ILE A 672 -37.01 -0.04 -0.53
N ARG A 673 -38.36 -0.04 -0.59
CA ARG A 673 -39.19 0.83 0.27
C ARG A 673 -38.99 0.58 1.76
N LEU A 674 -38.63 -0.64 2.17
CA LEU A 674 -38.35 -0.93 3.59
C LEU A 674 -37.10 -0.20 4.12
N PHE A 675 -36.15 0.15 3.26
CA PHE A 675 -34.99 0.99 3.65
C PHE A 675 -35.33 2.47 3.69
N VAL A 676 -36.26 2.92 2.85
CA VAL A 676 -36.67 4.34 2.79
C VAL A 676 -37.62 4.69 3.95
N GLY A 677 -38.50 3.75 4.32
CA GLY A 677 -39.49 3.92 5.39
C GLY A 677 -40.48 5.07 5.11
N ASN A 678 -41.02 5.67 6.17
CA ASN A 678 -41.92 6.82 6.09
C ASN A 678 -41.15 8.16 6.01
N GLY A 679 -40.05 8.20 5.24
CA GLY A 679 -39.18 9.36 5.11
C GLY A 679 -37.96 9.38 6.05
N GLY A 680 -37.55 8.21 6.57
CA GLY A 680 -36.34 8.09 7.39
C GLY A 680 -35.04 8.21 6.58
N SER A 681 -35.07 7.81 5.31
CA SER A 681 -33.94 7.91 4.38
C SER A 681 -34.35 8.60 3.08
N ALA A 682 -33.43 9.32 2.45
CA ALA A 682 -33.69 9.96 1.16
C ALA A 682 -33.47 8.98 0.00
N LEU A 683 -34.51 8.79 -0.82
CA LEU A 683 -34.45 7.96 -2.03
C LEU A 683 -33.99 8.78 -3.24
N PHE A 684 -32.97 8.32 -3.95
CA PHE A 684 -32.56 8.88 -5.24
C PHE A 684 -32.52 7.78 -6.31
N ALA A 685 -33.53 7.74 -7.17
CA ALA A 685 -33.62 6.77 -8.26
C ALA A 685 -33.13 7.36 -9.59
N ILE A 686 -32.53 6.53 -10.44
CA ILE A 686 -32.21 6.88 -11.82
C ILE A 686 -32.61 5.75 -12.77
N GLY A 687 -33.20 6.10 -13.91
CA GLY A 687 -33.64 5.11 -14.87
C GLY A 687 -34.23 5.71 -16.14
N ASP A 688 -34.58 4.86 -17.08
CA ASP A 688 -35.26 5.23 -18.33
C ASP A 688 -36.40 4.26 -18.63
N PRO A 689 -37.67 4.71 -18.56
CA PRO A 689 -38.82 3.87 -18.92
C PRO A 689 -38.73 3.27 -20.32
N ASN A 690 -38.06 3.93 -21.27
CA ASN A 690 -37.89 3.45 -22.65
C ASN A 690 -36.83 2.34 -22.77
N GLN A 691 -35.99 2.14 -21.75
CA GLN A 691 -34.97 1.07 -21.70
C GLN A 691 -35.39 -0.15 -20.89
N ALA A 692 -36.68 -0.28 -20.53
CA ALA A 692 -37.19 -1.42 -19.76
C ALA A 692 -37.21 -2.72 -20.60
N ILE A 693 -36.06 -3.39 -20.70
CA ILE A 693 -35.87 -4.62 -21.51
C ILE A 693 -36.08 -5.92 -20.72
N TYR A 694 -36.16 -5.85 -19.38
CA TYR A 694 -36.28 -7.02 -18.51
C TYR A 694 -37.74 -7.45 -18.22
N ARG A 695 -38.71 -7.07 -19.06
CA ARG A 695 -40.13 -7.44 -18.89
C ARG A 695 -40.35 -8.94 -18.81
N PHE A 696 -39.55 -9.73 -19.52
CA PHE A 696 -39.58 -11.20 -19.46
C PHE A 696 -39.16 -11.80 -18.11
N ARG A 697 -38.63 -10.98 -17.18
CA ARG A 697 -38.32 -11.30 -15.78
C ARG A 697 -39.27 -10.61 -14.78
N GLY A 698 -40.34 -9.97 -15.27
CA GLY A 698 -41.35 -9.34 -14.40
C GLY A 698 -41.12 -7.87 -14.07
N SER A 699 -40.19 -7.18 -14.74
CA SER A 699 -40.08 -5.71 -14.59
C SER A 699 -41.30 -5.01 -15.19
N LEU A 700 -41.88 -4.05 -14.48
CA LEU A 700 -43.09 -3.34 -14.92
C LEU A 700 -42.83 -1.84 -15.03
N PRO A 701 -43.06 -1.21 -16.20
CA PRO A 701 -42.96 0.25 -16.35
C PRO A 701 -43.84 1.03 -15.35
N TYR A 702 -44.94 0.43 -14.91
CA TYR A 702 -45.83 0.93 -13.86
C TYR A 702 -45.10 1.25 -12.53
N ILE A 703 -43.92 0.69 -12.25
CA ILE A 703 -43.14 1.02 -11.05
C ILE A 703 -42.76 2.51 -10.98
N PHE A 704 -42.59 3.21 -12.11
CA PHE A 704 -42.39 4.67 -12.11
C PHE A 704 -43.65 5.43 -11.69
N GLU A 705 -44.83 4.96 -12.09
CA GLU A 705 -46.12 5.56 -11.73
C GLU A 705 -46.38 5.33 -10.24
N LYS A 706 -46.20 4.08 -9.78
CA LYS A 706 -46.29 3.71 -8.37
C LYS A 706 -45.33 4.51 -7.48
N LEU A 707 -44.10 4.77 -7.95
CA LEU A 707 -43.16 5.63 -7.22
C LEU A 707 -43.70 7.05 -7.02
N ARG A 708 -44.38 7.62 -8.03
CA ARG A 708 -44.99 8.95 -7.91
C ARG A 708 -46.22 8.96 -7.01
N GLU A 709 -47.00 7.88 -7.01
CA GLU A 709 -48.12 7.68 -6.08
C GLU A 709 -47.62 7.57 -4.63
N ASP A 710 -46.57 6.77 -4.41
CA ASP A 710 -45.98 6.52 -3.09
C ASP A 710 -45.21 7.73 -2.54
N TYR A 711 -44.68 8.59 -3.41
CA TYR A 711 -43.99 9.83 -3.05
C TYR A 711 -44.55 11.03 -3.84
N PRO A 712 -45.69 11.62 -3.44
CA PRO A 712 -46.34 12.71 -4.19
C PRO A 712 -45.46 13.96 -4.38
N ASN A 713 -44.52 14.20 -3.45
CA ASN A 713 -43.57 15.32 -3.52
C ASN A 713 -42.24 14.96 -4.20
N ILE A 714 -42.19 13.85 -4.96
CA ILE A 714 -40.95 13.40 -5.60
C ILE A 714 -40.46 14.43 -6.63
N LYS A 715 -39.18 14.79 -6.54
CA LYS A 715 -38.56 15.68 -7.52
C LYS A 715 -38.14 14.90 -8.76
N VAL A 716 -38.61 15.33 -9.93
CA VAL A 716 -38.25 14.70 -11.22
C VAL A 716 -37.21 15.56 -11.95
N TYR A 717 -36.10 14.95 -12.35
CA TYR A 717 -35.08 15.54 -13.21
C TYR A 717 -35.05 14.83 -14.56
N GLN A 718 -34.98 15.56 -15.68
CA GLN A 718 -34.88 14.99 -17.02
C GLN A 718 -33.52 15.29 -17.65
N LEU A 719 -32.79 14.26 -18.06
CA LEU A 719 -31.53 14.40 -18.79
C LEU A 719 -31.80 14.18 -20.29
N SER A 720 -31.91 15.27 -21.05
CA SER A 720 -32.28 15.26 -22.47
C SER A 720 -31.08 15.19 -23.43
N HIS A 721 -29.86 15.36 -22.94
CA HIS A 721 -28.64 15.37 -23.77
C HIS A 721 -27.90 14.03 -23.68
N SER A 722 -27.48 13.47 -24.81
CA SER A 722 -26.66 12.25 -24.87
C SER A 722 -25.22 12.58 -25.26
N TYR A 723 -24.26 12.08 -24.49
CA TYR A 723 -22.82 12.26 -24.69
C TYR A 723 -22.16 11.07 -25.40
N ARG A 724 -22.92 9.99 -25.62
CA ARG A 724 -22.39 8.72 -26.16
C ARG A 724 -22.56 8.61 -27.66
N CYS A 725 -23.65 9.14 -28.19
CA CYS A 725 -24.05 8.93 -29.59
C CYS A 725 -23.98 10.26 -30.36
N SER A 726 -23.58 10.20 -31.62
CA SER A 726 -23.65 11.35 -32.52
C SER A 726 -25.11 11.73 -32.79
N ARG A 727 -25.34 12.97 -33.21
CA ARG A 727 -26.68 13.49 -33.53
C ARG A 727 -27.44 12.62 -34.53
N GLN A 728 -26.76 12.11 -35.56
CA GLN A 728 -27.35 11.23 -36.59
C GLN A 728 -27.90 9.92 -36.00
N VAL A 729 -27.19 9.32 -35.04
CA VAL A 729 -27.63 8.10 -34.36
C VAL A 729 -28.81 8.39 -33.44
N LEU A 730 -28.82 9.55 -32.76
CA LEU A 730 -29.92 9.95 -31.88
C LEU A 730 -31.20 10.29 -32.65
N GLU A 731 -31.11 10.93 -33.82
CA GLU A 731 -32.28 11.23 -34.66
C GLU A 731 -32.91 9.97 -35.28
N SER A 732 -32.18 8.85 -35.30
CA SER A 732 -32.64 7.57 -35.83
C SER A 732 -33.21 6.62 -34.77
N ALA A 733 -32.98 6.91 -33.48
CA ALA A 733 -33.34 6.08 -32.33
C ALA A 733 -34.61 6.62 -31.65
#